data_AF-A0A226DAU1-F1
#
_entry.id   AF-A0A226DAU1-F1
#
_cell.length_a   1.000
_cell.length_b   1.000
_cell.length_c   1.000
_cell.angle_alpha   90.00
_cell.angle_beta   90.00
_cell.angle_gamma   90.00
#
_symmetry.space_group_name_H-M   'P 1'
#
loop_
_entity.id
_entity.type
_entity.pdbx_description
1 polymer ?
#
loop_
_entity_poly.entity_id
_entity_poly.type
_entity_poly.pdbx_seq_one_letter_code
_entity_poly.pdbx_strand_id
1 'polypeptide(L)'
;MEGEESFSDDDDFVTTQKRTRRRATPKVVEKKAKLMKAGQSTSAANSKPSTPKTATDAPDARKHLAVETEKADNCAEGELNPRGTKDKEKRKSETPGSRVREDQTFQPVPWSYISDEEEMEVGEEEMRLRDGRGIIPRDGDLADEFQIKYVASSDVRIGTTVKGEGVDQIRKTILRLAGLAPIETISSDLDVFEASPQIVLTQEEQGLTPEQREVLFQEIFRRGGRVAVDDKPDWFLIIHKAPTTGLIHLCLEALDSSRGYVFYSASRLCTKPNCYQYNQTFASDVLPKCTQHRFSRIYTMVKVTDYNRRDVLVLLHMKPAISVAQNASKQEKDEQTELHIQTLITTYNGWKRYCATEGLASRPIPKCISTHHFNNEGEALRMLSFESTIGMFMKLASGSQPIINLDDLIPLCYGMESEIDARLKELGMELKIRRHLTPTERKKVKYPFPGEYLLETVGATQQQEEKGKTFLYTIMSRDMWYFGWSNTPDFKKRLDSARGTDGAREYKRITDKRQKDRQLEIEGLKQRDIELGRAEELCIYPPPLKAPTMTPYLVAKCEDDDKKTIKTKTIEAKMIIAGYIAYLLGLRNPIRPNSDIGYSVNKCVSISLVDSNSWGEICEFVKLFWGFEPMLGKYEGS
;
A
#
# COMPACT_ATOMS: atom_id res chain seq x y z
N MET A 1 -9.91 4.02 -35.18
CA MET A 1 -11.35 4.20 -35.44
C MET A 1 -11.99 4.62 -34.15
N GLU A 2 -12.85 5.62 -34.24
CA GLU A 2 -13.41 6.43 -33.15
C GLU A 2 -13.96 5.56 -32.01
N GLY A 3 -13.33 5.67 -30.84
CA GLY A 3 -13.75 5.00 -29.63
C GLY A 3 -14.65 5.95 -28.85
N GLU A 4 -15.94 5.64 -28.83
CA GLU A 4 -16.92 6.22 -27.92
C GLU A 4 -16.46 5.95 -26.47
N GLU A 5 -16.29 7.02 -25.70
CA GLU A 5 -16.07 6.94 -24.25
C GLU A 5 -17.34 6.38 -23.60
N SER A 6 -17.36 5.06 -23.33
CA SER A 6 -18.41 4.44 -22.52
C SER A 6 -17.99 4.47 -21.05
N PHE A 7 -18.54 5.43 -20.30
CA PHE A 7 -18.55 5.41 -18.84
C PHE A 7 -19.50 4.30 -18.37
N SER A 8 -19.13 3.54 -17.32
CA SER A 8 -20.07 2.65 -16.64
C SER A 8 -20.87 3.47 -15.63
N ASP A 9 -22.07 3.86 -16.02
CA ASP A 9 -23.09 4.39 -15.11
C ASP A 9 -23.69 3.20 -14.33
N ASP A 10 -23.24 2.99 -13.09
CA ASP A 10 -23.85 2.06 -12.13
C ASP A 10 -24.94 2.75 -11.27
N ASP A 11 -25.27 4.02 -11.55
CA ASP A 11 -26.39 4.75 -10.96
C ASP A 11 -27.58 4.75 -11.94
N ASP A 12 -28.68 4.11 -11.54
CA ASP A 12 -29.92 4.04 -12.33
C ASP A 12 -30.56 5.43 -12.51
N PHE A 13 -30.28 6.08 -13.64
CA PHE A 13 -31.02 7.27 -14.08
C PHE A 13 -32.32 6.88 -14.79
N VAL A 14 -33.48 7.26 -14.24
CA VAL A 14 -34.75 7.23 -14.98
C VAL A 14 -34.86 8.49 -15.82
N THR A 15 -34.76 8.38 -17.15
CA THR A 15 -35.20 9.42 -18.09
C THR A 15 -36.29 8.87 -19.02
N THR A 16 -37.41 9.57 -19.14
CA THR A 16 -38.65 9.12 -19.81
C THR A 16 -38.62 9.18 -21.35
N GLN A 17 -37.46 9.01 -22.01
CA GLN A 17 -37.39 9.02 -23.47
C GLN A 17 -37.30 7.62 -24.09
N LYS A 18 -38.39 7.20 -24.78
CA LYS A 18 -38.35 6.13 -25.78
C LYS A 18 -37.45 6.56 -26.95
N ARG A 19 -36.26 5.98 -27.07
CA ARG A 19 -35.40 6.12 -28.27
C ARG A 19 -36.06 5.43 -29.47
N THR A 20 -36.66 6.19 -30.38
CA THR A 20 -37.02 5.70 -31.71
C THR A 20 -35.76 5.54 -32.57
N ARG A 21 -35.45 4.27 -32.91
CA ARG A 21 -34.49 3.89 -33.96
C ARG A 21 -34.85 4.57 -35.30
N ARG A 22 -33.89 5.26 -35.92
CA ARG A 22 -33.82 5.37 -37.38
C ARG A 22 -32.38 5.13 -37.87
N ARG A 23 -32.22 4.03 -38.60
CA ARG A 23 -31.10 3.72 -39.49
C ARG A 23 -31.08 4.72 -40.65
N ALA A 24 -29.92 5.27 -40.96
CA ALA A 24 -29.55 5.65 -42.32
C ALA A 24 -28.04 5.38 -42.50
N THR A 25 -27.72 4.47 -43.41
CA THR A 25 -26.36 4.14 -43.87
C THR A 25 -26.03 4.98 -45.14
N PRO A 26 -24.80 4.97 -45.70
CA PRO A 26 -23.91 6.13 -45.76
C PRO A 26 -23.74 6.68 -47.20
N LYS A 27 -23.05 7.82 -47.34
CA LYS A 27 -22.41 8.23 -48.60
C LYS A 27 -20.91 8.44 -48.41
N VAL A 28 -20.15 7.69 -49.20
CA VAL A 28 -18.70 7.73 -49.42
C VAL A 28 -18.36 8.89 -50.36
N VAL A 29 -17.33 9.70 -50.06
CA VAL A 29 -16.42 10.31 -51.05
C VAL A 29 -15.02 10.52 -50.43
N GLU A 30 -13.99 10.31 -51.25
CA GLU A 30 -12.56 10.18 -50.98
C GLU A 30 -11.75 11.46 -50.69
N LYS A 31 -10.66 11.25 -49.94
CA LYS A 31 -9.28 11.86 -49.91
C LYS A 31 -8.99 13.21 -50.59
N LYS A 32 -8.30 14.10 -49.86
CA LYS A 32 -6.88 14.48 -50.09
C LYS A 32 -6.29 15.39 -48.98
N ALA A 33 -4.97 15.34 -48.82
CA ALA A 33 -4.14 15.92 -47.76
C ALA A 33 -3.65 17.36 -48.01
N LYS A 34 -3.36 18.15 -46.96
CA LYS A 34 -2.06 18.86 -46.72
C LYS A 34 -2.02 19.74 -45.44
N LEU A 35 -0.78 19.87 -44.95
CA LEU A 35 -0.10 20.69 -43.94
C LEU A 35 -0.66 22.05 -43.40
N MET A 36 -0.29 22.29 -42.13
CA MET A 36 0.27 23.51 -41.48
C MET A 36 -0.59 24.52 -40.66
N LYS A 37 -0.24 24.59 -39.37
CA LYS A 37 -0.09 25.69 -38.37
C LYS A 37 -0.99 26.95 -38.34
N ALA A 38 -1.39 27.24 -37.09
CA ALA A 38 -1.54 28.52 -36.38
C ALA A 38 -2.80 29.37 -36.58
N GLY A 39 -3.41 29.82 -35.46
CA GLY A 39 -4.13 31.09 -35.39
C GLY A 39 -5.51 31.09 -34.72
N GLN A 40 -5.68 32.05 -33.82
CA GLN A 40 -6.83 32.41 -32.96
C GLN A 40 -8.23 32.51 -33.58
N SER A 41 -9.20 32.10 -32.77
CA SER A 41 -10.49 32.76 -32.42
C SER A 41 -10.87 34.03 -33.18
N THR A 42 -11.99 33.97 -33.92
CA THR A 42 -12.99 35.05 -33.99
C THR A 42 -14.40 34.50 -34.21
N SER A 43 -15.34 35.34 -33.81
CA SER A 43 -16.76 35.15 -33.52
C SER A 43 -17.72 35.12 -34.72
N ALA A 44 -18.89 34.54 -34.42
CA ALA A 44 -20.23 34.90 -34.90
C ALA A 44 -20.64 34.51 -36.34
N ALA A 45 -21.64 33.62 -36.43
CA ALA A 45 -22.62 33.66 -37.50
C ALA A 45 -24.01 33.25 -36.97
N ASN A 46 -24.97 34.12 -37.26
CA ASN A 46 -26.38 34.10 -36.87
C ASN A 46 -27.16 32.93 -37.48
N SER A 47 -28.09 32.33 -36.71
CA SER A 47 -29.21 31.56 -37.25
C SER A 47 -30.54 32.16 -36.81
N LYS A 48 -31.38 32.47 -37.81
CA LYS A 48 -32.74 33.03 -37.71
C LYS A 48 -33.76 32.05 -37.06
N PRO A 49 -34.91 32.57 -36.57
CA PRO A 49 -35.80 31.86 -35.65
C PRO A 49 -36.80 30.93 -36.36
N SER A 50 -37.02 29.75 -35.79
CA SER A 50 -38.13 28.86 -36.16
C SER A 50 -39.33 29.07 -35.23
N THR A 51 -40.49 29.22 -35.84
CA THR A 51 -41.83 29.36 -35.25
C THR A 51 -42.23 28.19 -34.35
N PRO A 52 -43.14 28.41 -33.38
CA PRO A 52 -43.35 27.53 -32.23
C PRO A 52 -44.16 26.29 -32.61
N LYS A 53 -43.64 25.11 -32.29
CA LYS A 53 -44.45 23.91 -32.13
C LYS A 53 -44.78 23.75 -30.65
N THR A 54 -46.08 23.60 -30.41
CA THR A 54 -46.80 23.43 -29.16
C THR A 54 -45.99 22.61 -28.14
N ALA A 55 -45.74 23.24 -26.99
CA ALA A 55 -45.12 22.61 -25.83
C ALA A 55 -45.90 21.35 -25.46
N THR A 56 -45.19 20.21 -25.43
CA THR A 56 -45.57 19.09 -24.58
C THR A 56 -44.78 19.32 -23.30
N ASP A 57 -45.50 19.48 -22.19
CA ASP A 57 -44.93 19.88 -20.90
C ASP A 57 -43.73 19.02 -20.49
N ALA A 58 -42.68 19.68 -19.99
CA ALA A 58 -41.58 19.02 -19.31
C ALA A 58 -42.08 18.35 -18.02
N PRO A 59 -41.56 17.17 -17.63
CA PRO A 59 -41.95 16.54 -16.38
C PRO A 59 -41.53 17.39 -15.17
N ASP A 60 -42.44 17.51 -14.21
CA ASP A 60 -42.25 18.22 -12.94
C ASP A 60 -41.09 17.60 -12.14
N ALA A 61 -40.11 18.43 -11.76
CA ALA A 61 -38.89 18.03 -11.07
C ALA A 61 -39.13 17.49 -9.65
N ARG A 62 -40.38 17.48 -9.16
CA ARG A 62 -40.76 17.00 -7.82
C ARG A 62 -41.48 15.65 -7.81
N LYS A 63 -41.53 14.92 -8.91
CA LYS A 63 -42.24 13.64 -8.95
C LYS A 63 -41.45 12.53 -8.24
N HIS A 64 -42.06 11.92 -7.23
CA HIS A 64 -41.54 10.74 -6.55
C HIS A 64 -41.33 9.54 -7.51
N LEU A 65 -40.46 8.61 -7.12
CA LEU A 65 -40.17 7.39 -7.87
C LEU A 65 -41.37 6.44 -7.89
N ALA A 66 -41.42 5.59 -8.93
CA ALA A 66 -42.35 4.47 -8.98
C ALA A 66 -41.97 3.46 -7.89
N VAL A 67 -42.97 3.01 -7.14
CA VAL A 67 -42.83 2.04 -6.05
C VAL A 67 -43.66 0.81 -6.35
N GLU A 68 -43.16 -0.33 -5.91
CA GLU A 68 -43.91 -1.57 -5.94
C GLU A 68 -44.90 -1.59 -4.77
N THR A 69 -46.16 -1.88 -5.07
CA THR A 69 -47.24 -1.95 -4.07
C THR A 69 -47.57 -3.39 -3.66
N GLU A 70 -46.99 -4.37 -4.37
CA GLU A 70 -47.20 -5.79 -4.15
C GLU A 70 -45.88 -6.55 -4.26
N LYS A 71 -45.82 -7.72 -3.62
CA LYS A 71 -44.66 -8.61 -3.64
C LYS A 71 -44.63 -9.37 -4.96
N ALA A 72 -43.44 -9.63 -5.51
CA ALA A 72 -43.31 -10.45 -6.72
C ALA A 72 -43.75 -11.91 -6.48
N ASP A 73 -44.30 -12.55 -7.51
CA ASP A 73 -44.73 -13.95 -7.44
C ASP A 73 -43.58 -14.90 -7.10
N ASN A 74 -43.86 -15.96 -6.31
CA ASN A 74 -42.90 -17.01 -5.94
C ASN A 74 -41.68 -16.53 -5.11
N CYS A 75 -41.79 -15.41 -4.40
CA CYS A 75 -40.80 -15.02 -3.40
C CYS A 75 -40.91 -15.85 -2.13
N ALA A 76 -39.78 -16.19 -1.50
CA ALA A 76 -39.80 -16.78 -0.17
C ALA A 76 -40.20 -15.75 0.90
N GLU A 77 -40.49 -16.23 2.10
CA GLU A 77 -40.76 -15.37 3.25
C GLU A 77 -39.56 -14.46 3.56
N GLY A 78 -39.79 -13.16 3.73
CA GLY A 78 -38.75 -12.17 4.02
C GLY A 78 -37.85 -11.82 2.82
N GLU A 79 -38.21 -12.24 1.60
CA GLU A 79 -37.50 -11.93 0.35
C GLU A 79 -38.35 -11.09 -0.61
N LEU A 80 -37.72 -10.14 -1.32
CA LEU A 80 -38.39 -9.30 -2.33
C LEU A 80 -38.25 -9.83 -3.77
N ASN A 81 -37.38 -10.81 -4.00
CA ASN A 81 -37.12 -11.40 -5.30
C ASN A 81 -37.30 -12.92 -5.25
N PRO A 82 -37.74 -13.57 -6.35
CA PRO A 82 -37.84 -15.03 -6.43
C PRO A 82 -36.48 -15.73 -6.25
N ARG A 83 -36.51 -16.98 -5.78
CA ARG A 83 -35.28 -17.79 -5.66
C ARG A 83 -34.61 -18.01 -7.01
N GLY A 84 -33.29 -17.86 -7.04
CA GLY A 84 -32.48 -18.05 -8.26
C GLY A 84 -32.46 -16.87 -9.23
N THR A 85 -33.04 -15.72 -8.84
CA THR A 85 -32.93 -14.48 -9.62
C THR A 85 -31.46 -14.10 -9.82
N LYS A 86 -31.08 -13.78 -11.06
CA LYS A 86 -29.73 -13.32 -11.44
C LYS A 86 -29.87 -12.10 -12.35
N ASP A 87 -28.89 -11.21 -12.26
CA ASP A 87 -28.73 -10.14 -13.22
C ASP A 87 -28.47 -10.74 -14.62
N LYS A 88 -29.34 -10.41 -15.58
CA LYS A 88 -29.28 -10.90 -16.96
C LYS A 88 -28.32 -10.07 -17.84
N GLU A 89 -27.84 -8.92 -17.37
CA GLU A 89 -26.99 -8.00 -18.13
C GLU A 89 -25.51 -8.02 -17.74
N LYS A 90 -25.09 -8.88 -16.80
CA LYS A 90 -23.69 -8.93 -16.32
C LYS A 90 -22.72 -9.09 -17.51
N ARG A 91 -22.02 -7.99 -17.83
CA ARG A 91 -21.12 -7.82 -18.99
C ARG A 91 -20.13 -8.97 -19.10
N LYS A 92 -20.03 -9.55 -20.31
CA LYS A 92 -18.84 -10.27 -20.79
C LYS A 92 -17.69 -9.24 -20.92
N SER A 93 -16.84 -9.11 -19.91
CA SER A 93 -15.64 -8.28 -19.99
C SER A 93 -14.43 -9.11 -20.44
N GLU A 94 -14.54 -9.77 -21.60
CA GLU A 94 -13.36 -10.24 -22.32
C GLU A 94 -12.94 -9.15 -23.30
N THR A 95 -11.81 -8.50 -23.03
CA THR A 95 -11.19 -7.60 -24.00
C THR A 95 -10.15 -8.36 -24.81
N PRO A 96 -9.79 -7.94 -26.04
CA PRO A 96 -8.71 -8.57 -26.79
C PRO A 96 -7.39 -8.66 -25.99
N GLY A 97 -7.15 -7.71 -25.07
CA GLY A 97 -6.00 -7.72 -24.16
C GLY A 97 -6.11 -8.71 -22.98
N SER A 98 -7.30 -9.19 -22.63
CA SER A 98 -7.49 -10.24 -21.61
C SER A 98 -7.24 -11.64 -22.19
N ARG A 99 -7.60 -11.88 -23.46
CA ARG A 99 -7.37 -13.17 -24.15
C ARG A 99 -5.89 -13.51 -24.42
N VAL A 100 -5.02 -12.51 -24.58
CA VAL A 100 -3.58 -12.73 -24.78
C VAL A 100 -2.89 -13.29 -23.51
N ARG A 101 -3.54 -13.21 -22.35
CA ARG A 101 -2.94 -13.48 -21.02
C ARG A 101 -3.27 -14.86 -20.46
N GLU A 102 -4.14 -15.62 -21.12
CA GLU A 102 -4.50 -17.00 -20.78
C GLU A 102 -3.45 -18.02 -21.24
N ASP A 103 -2.31 -17.55 -21.77
CA ASP A 103 -1.15 -18.39 -22.02
C ASP A 103 -0.60 -18.95 -20.71
N GLN A 104 -1.14 -20.09 -20.29
CA GLN A 104 -0.67 -20.88 -19.14
C GLN A 104 0.78 -21.34 -19.30
N THR A 105 1.37 -21.19 -20.49
CA THR A 105 2.76 -21.60 -20.77
C THR A 105 3.77 -20.46 -20.64
N PHE A 106 3.34 -19.22 -20.35
CA PHE A 106 4.27 -18.12 -20.14
C PHE A 106 5.16 -18.38 -18.93
N GLN A 107 6.46 -18.51 -19.18
CA GLN A 107 7.50 -18.42 -18.15
C GLN A 107 8.36 -17.18 -18.40
N PRO A 108 8.66 -16.40 -17.34
CA PRO A 108 9.63 -15.31 -17.45
C PRO A 108 11.02 -15.88 -17.77
N VAL A 109 11.90 -15.02 -18.27
CA VAL A 109 13.30 -15.38 -18.50
C VAL A 109 13.90 -15.89 -17.17
N PRO A 110 14.41 -17.14 -17.12
CA PRO A 110 15.01 -17.67 -15.91
C PRO A 110 16.32 -16.92 -15.63
N TRP A 111 16.49 -16.45 -14.40
CA TRP A 111 17.73 -15.83 -13.96
C TRP A 111 18.60 -16.86 -13.24
N SER A 112 19.90 -16.82 -13.49
CA SER A 112 20.90 -17.66 -12.82
C SER A 112 22.13 -16.84 -12.49
N TYR A 113 22.71 -17.11 -11.32
CA TYR A 113 24.03 -16.60 -10.97
C TYR A 113 25.11 -17.31 -11.82
N ILE A 114 25.99 -16.51 -12.43
CA ILE A 114 27.15 -17.00 -13.18
C ILE A 114 28.35 -16.33 -12.51
N SER A 115 29.28 -17.14 -12.01
CA SER A 115 30.48 -16.64 -11.33
C SER A 115 31.43 -16.05 -12.38
N ASP A 116 31.87 -14.81 -12.18
CA ASP A 116 33.03 -14.28 -12.89
C ASP A 116 34.26 -14.92 -12.23
N GLU A 117 34.90 -15.87 -12.93
CA GLU A 117 36.04 -16.63 -12.42
C GLU A 117 37.14 -15.71 -11.86
N GLU A 118 37.22 -15.61 -10.52
CA GLU A 118 38.43 -15.36 -9.72
C GLU A 118 38.07 -15.49 -8.22
N GLU A 119 37.60 -16.67 -7.81
CA GLU A 119 37.64 -17.05 -6.40
C GLU A 119 39.11 -17.27 -6.02
N MET A 120 39.81 -16.19 -5.71
CA MET A 120 41.17 -16.27 -5.16
C MET A 120 41.06 -17.02 -3.82
N GLU A 121 41.58 -18.24 -3.78
CA GLU A 121 41.70 -19.07 -2.58
C GLU A 121 42.48 -18.28 -1.52
N VAL A 122 41.85 -18.05 -0.36
CA VAL A 122 42.57 -17.55 0.81
C VAL A 122 43.33 -18.75 1.37
N GLY A 123 44.66 -18.68 1.41
CA GLY A 123 45.48 -19.76 1.98
C GLY A 123 45.03 -20.10 3.40
N GLU A 124 44.91 -21.40 3.70
CA GLU A 124 44.33 -21.93 4.93
C GLU A 124 44.97 -21.39 6.23
N GLU A 125 46.20 -20.88 6.15
CA GLU A 125 46.97 -20.38 7.30
C GLU A 125 46.55 -18.98 7.81
N GLU A 126 45.74 -18.20 7.07
CA GLU A 126 45.31 -16.84 7.49
C GLU A 126 43.85 -16.73 7.96
N MET A 127 43.09 -17.83 8.02
CA MET A 127 41.67 -17.78 8.36
C MET A 127 41.42 -17.34 9.81
N ARG A 128 40.77 -16.18 9.98
CA ARG A 128 40.31 -15.68 11.28
C ARG A 128 38.91 -16.21 11.61
N LEU A 129 38.53 -16.13 12.88
CA LEU A 129 37.29 -16.71 13.44
C LEU A 129 35.99 -16.31 12.72
N ARG A 130 35.97 -15.22 11.95
CA ARG A 130 34.79 -14.73 11.19
C ARG A 130 34.85 -15.01 9.69
N ASP A 131 35.97 -15.49 9.17
CA ASP A 131 36.13 -15.74 7.75
C ASP A 131 35.24 -16.92 7.34
N GLY A 132 34.67 -16.86 6.14
CA GLY A 132 33.69 -17.82 5.64
C GLY A 132 32.28 -17.72 6.26
N ARG A 133 32.07 -16.88 7.29
CA ARG A 133 30.73 -16.75 7.90
C ARG A 133 29.76 -16.00 6.98
N GLY A 134 28.59 -16.61 6.77
CA GLY A 134 27.48 -16.05 6.00
C GLY A 134 26.62 -15.03 6.76
N ILE A 135 25.39 -14.86 6.30
CA ILE A 135 24.37 -14.06 6.98
C ILE A 135 24.13 -14.59 8.40
N ILE A 136 23.99 -13.70 9.37
CA ILE A 136 23.76 -14.03 10.78
C ILE A 136 22.28 -13.84 11.11
N PRO A 137 21.52 -14.94 11.36
CA PRO A 137 20.17 -14.86 11.88
C PRO A 137 20.14 -14.20 13.25
N ARG A 138 19.13 -13.36 13.48
CA ARG A 138 18.84 -12.80 14.80
C ARG A 138 17.58 -13.43 15.34
N ASP A 139 17.65 -13.92 16.57
CA ASP A 139 16.51 -14.49 17.26
C ASP A 139 15.65 -13.39 17.90
N GLY A 140 14.33 -13.60 17.88
CA GLY A 140 13.34 -12.73 18.54
C GLY A 140 12.74 -11.65 17.63
N ASP A 141 11.73 -10.96 18.18
CA ASP A 141 11.05 -9.89 17.46
C ASP A 141 11.96 -8.67 17.29
N LEU A 142 11.90 -8.04 16.11
CA LEU A 142 12.56 -6.76 15.87
C LEU A 142 12.01 -5.70 16.83
N ALA A 143 12.92 -5.02 17.52
CA ALA A 143 12.59 -3.85 18.31
C ALA A 143 11.92 -2.78 17.42
N ASP A 144 11.00 -2.00 18.00
CA ASP A 144 10.17 -1.01 17.31
C ASP A 144 10.94 -0.05 16.40
N GLU A 145 12.15 0.34 16.82
CA GLU A 145 13.06 1.23 16.12
C GLU A 145 13.65 0.61 14.84
N PHE A 146 13.71 -0.72 14.77
CA PHE A 146 14.26 -1.46 13.64
C PHE A 146 13.17 -2.02 12.71
N GLN A 147 11.92 -2.11 13.17
CA GLN A 147 10.79 -2.48 12.33
C GLN A 147 10.62 -1.56 11.11
N ILE A 148 10.11 -2.13 10.02
CA ILE A 148 9.83 -1.41 8.78
C ILE A 148 8.48 -0.70 8.93
N LYS A 149 8.51 0.60 9.22
CA LYS A 149 7.31 1.45 9.30
C LYS A 149 7.35 2.45 8.14
N TYR A 150 6.55 2.22 7.11
CA TYR A 150 6.49 3.12 5.95
C TYR A 150 5.55 4.28 6.25
N VAL A 151 6.07 5.51 6.30
CA VAL A 151 5.30 6.71 6.69
C VAL A 151 4.27 7.15 5.62
N ALA A 152 4.31 6.54 4.43
CA ALA A 152 3.25 6.68 3.42
C ALA A 152 2.29 5.46 3.36
N SER A 153 2.37 4.56 4.34
CA SER A 153 1.32 3.59 4.63
C SER A 153 0.06 4.34 5.03
N SER A 154 -1.07 3.93 4.49
CA SER A 154 -2.39 4.55 4.67
C SER A 154 -2.98 4.37 6.07
N ASP A 155 -2.18 4.46 7.13
CA ASP A 155 -2.65 4.43 8.53
C ASP A 155 -3.61 5.60 8.82
N VAL A 156 -3.60 6.66 8.00
CA VAL A 156 -4.47 7.83 8.16
C VAL A 156 -5.93 7.57 7.72
N ARG A 157 -6.29 6.40 7.20
CA ARG A 157 -7.70 6.07 6.86
C ARG A 157 -8.14 4.66 7.24
N ILE A 158 -7.52 4.05 8.25
CA ILE A 158 -8.07 2.85 8.87
C ILE A 158 -9.03 3.31 9.96
N GLY A 159 -10.34 3.20 9.68
CA GLY A 159 -11.37 3.25 10.73
C GLY A 159 -12.32 4.45 10.74
N THR A 160 -12.11 5.52 9.96
CA THR A 160 -13.15 6.56 9.78
C THR A 160 -14.17 6.12 8.74
N THR A 161 -14.97 5.13 9.12
CA THR A 161 -16.21 4.82 8.43
C THR A 161 -17.17 5.98 8.62
N VAL A 162 -17.42 6.74 7.56
CA VAL A 162 -18.52 7.69 7.52
C VAL A 162 -19.81 6.87 7.52
N LYS A 163 -20.44 6.74 8.69
CA LYS A 163 -21.82 6.26 8.78
C LYS A 163 -22.66 7.18 7.91
N GLY A 164 -23.40 6.63 6.95
CA GLY A 164 -24.34 7.42 6.15
C GLY A 164 -25.24 8.24 7.08
N GLU A 165 -25.53 9.47 6.68
CA GLU A 165 -26.41 10.34 7.46
C GLU A 165 -27.77 9.66 7.65
N GLY A 166 -28.37 9.77 8.83
CA GLY A 166 -29.73 9.29 9.07
C GLY A 166 -29.88 7.78 9.25
N VAL A 167 -28.80 7.00 9.28
CA VAL A 167 -28.89 5.52 9.35
C VAL A 167 -29.52 5.03 10.66
N ASP A 168 -29.36 5.75 11.77
CA ASP A 168 -30.04 5.43 13.02
C ASP A 168 -31.55 5.66 12.94
N GLN A 169 -31.98 6.73 12.25
CA GLN A 169 -33.38 7.03 11.98
C GLN A 169 -34.01 5.97 11.06
N ILE A 170 -33.30 5.58 9.99
CA ILE A 170 -33.72 4.48 9.11
C ILE A 170 -33.90 3.19 9.92
N ARG A 171 -32.92 2.85 10.77
CA ARG A 171 -32.99 1.68 11.66
C ARG A 171 -34.21 1.77 12.58
N LYS A 172 -34.42 2.90 13.25
CA LYS A 172 -35.55 3.12 14.17
C LYS A 172 -36.89 2.95 13.46
N THR A 173 -37.05 3.54 12.27
CA THR A 173 -38.26 3.41 11.45
C THR A 173 -38.48 1.96 11.02
N ILE A 174 -37.45 1.23 10.59
CA ILE A 174 -37.55 -0.19 10.19
C ILE A 174 -37.98 -1.07 11.37
N LEU A 175 -37.36 -0.91 12.53
CA LEU A 175 -37.69 -1.72 13.73
C LEU A 175 -39.14 -1.48 14.16
N ARG A 176 -39.59 -0.22 14.17
CA ARG A 176 -40.99 0.13 14.45
C ARG A 176 -41.96 -0.53 13.48
N LEU A 177 -41.68 -0.50 12.17
CA LEU A 177 -42.53 -1.10 11.14
C LEU A 177 -42.55 -2.64 11.23
N ALA A 178 -41.47 -3.25 11.70
CA ALA A 178 -41.39 -4.70 11.96
C ALA A 178 -42.09 -5.12 13.27
N GLY A 179 -42.72 -4.20 14.00
CA GLY A 179 -43.40 -4.48 15.28
C GLY A 179 -42.44 -4.67 16.46
N LEU A 180 -41.17 -4.30 16.31
CA LEU A 180 -40.16 -4.34 17.36
C LEU A 180 -40.07 -2.95 17.97
N ALA A 181 -40.80 -2.71 19.06
CA ALA A 181 -40.67 -1.47 19.80
C ALA A 181 -39.22 -1.31 20.29
N PRO A 182 -38.59 -0.14 20.14
CA PRO A 182 -37.33 0.12 20.83
C PRO A 182 -37.62 0.01 22.32
N ILE A 183 -36.98 -0.95 23.00
CA ILE A 183 -37.00 -0.98 24.46
C ILE A 183 -36.13 0.20 24.88
N GLU A 184 -36.75 1.34 25.17
CA GLU A 184 -36.10 2.38 25.97
C GLU A 184 -35.92 1.82 27.38
N THR A 185 -34.92 0.98 27.59
CA THR A 185 -34.44 0.61 28.92
C THR A 185 -33.70 1.82 29.50
N ILE A 186 -34.46 2.83 29.91
CA ILE A 186 -34.06 3.64 31.05
C ILE A 186 -34.47 2.82 32.28
N SER A 187 -33.66 1.83 32.64
CA SER A 187 -33.73 1.25 33.98
C SER A 187 -32.76 2.05 34.84
N SER A 188 -33.29 3.04 35.56
CA SER A 188 -32.58 3.74 36.63
C SER A 188 -32.86 3.14 38.00
N ASP A 189 -33.44 1.94 38.08
CA ASP A 189 -33.70 1.24 39.33
C ASP A 189 -33.81 -0.26 39.04
N LEU A 190 -32.73 -1.01 39.26
CA LEU A 190 -32.75 -2.41 39.68
C LEU A 190 -31.34 -2.79 40.16
N ASP A 191 -31.15 -2.63 41.46
CA ASP A 191 -30.02 -3.12 42.23
C ASP A 191 -30.15 -4.65 42.37
N VAL A 192 -29.43 -5.43 41.54
CA VAL A 192 -29.34 -6.90 41.68
C VAL A 192 -27.95 -7.41 41.32
N PHE A 193 -27.20 -7.74 42.38
CA PHE A 193 -26.16 -8.76 42.56
C PHE A 193 -25.57 -9.54 41.35
N GLU A 194 -24.23 -9.65 41.40
CA GLU A 194 -23.37 -10.61 40.71
C GLU A 194 -23.88 -12.07 40.78
N ALA A 195 -24.18 -12.68 39.63
CA ALA A 195 -23.76 -14.06 39.27
C ALA A 195 -24.22 -14.47 37.85
N SER A 196 -23.29 -15.04 37.08
CA SER A 196 -23.39 -15.70 35.75
C SER A 196 -23.28 -14.85 34.47
N PRO A 197 -22.23 -15.05 33.64
CA PRO A 197 -22.11 -14.42 32.34
C PRO A 197 -22.71 -15.34 31.26
N GLN A 198 -24.02 -15.26 31.06
CA GLN A 198 -24.58 -15.58 29.75
C GLN A 198 -25.00 -14.25 29.13
N ILE A 199 -24.18 -13.78 28.18
CA ILE A 199 -24.48 -12.61 27.37
C ILE A 199 -25.74 -12.96 26.57
N VAL A 200 -26.89 -12.50 27.06
CA VAL A 200 -28.12 -12.46 26.27
C VAL A 200 -27.85 -11.42 25.18
N LEU A 201 -27.43 -11.88 24.00
CA LEU A 201 -27.33 -11.04 22.81
C LEU A 201 -28.72 -10.43 22.63
N THR A 202 -28.87 -9.12 22.85
CA THR A 202 -30.14 -8.44 22.64
C THR A 202 -30.52 -8.64 21.18
N GLN A 203 -31.82 -8.76 20.90
CA GLN A 203 -32.35 -8.94 19.54
C GLN A 203 -31.86 -7.84 18.55
N GLU A 204 -31.35 -6.74 19.11
CA GLU A 204 -30.65 -5.64 18.43
C GLU A 204 -29.35 -6.05 17.72
N GLU A 205 -28.65 -7.11 18.15
CA GLU A 205 -27.39 -7.55 17.54
C GLU A 205 -27.58 -8.55 16.38
N GLN A 206 -28.70 -9.27 16.34
CA GLN A 206 -28.96 -10.34 15.36
C GLN A 206 -29.64 -9.85 14.06
N GLY A 207 -30.27 -8.68 14.07
CA GLY A 207 -31.02 -8.11 12.94
C GLY A 207 -32.39 -8.79 12.70
N LEU A 208 -33.16 -8.31 11.70
CA LEU A 208 -34.51 -8.85 11.43
C LEU A 208 -34.48 -10.29 10.90
N THR A 209 -35.32 -11.16 11.48
CA THR A 209 -35.60 -12.52 10.97
C THR A 209 -36.41 -12.47 9.66
N PRO A 210 -36.48 -13.56 8.87
CA PRO A 210 -37.32 -13.62 7.67
C PRO A 210 -38.79 -13.24 7.93
N GLU A 211 -39.37 -13.72 9.03
CA GLU A 211 -40.74 -13.43 9.46
C GLU A 211 -40.91 -11.93 9.71
N GLN A 212 -39.96 -11.31 10.42
CA GLN A 212 -39.99 -9.88 10.75
C GLN A 212 -39.78 -8.99 9.52
N ARG A 213 -38.96 -9.44 8.55
CA ARG A 213 -38.82 -8.75 7.25
C ARG A 213 -40.10 -8.84 6.44
N GLU A 214 -40.79 -9.98 6.49
CA GLU A 214 -42.09 -10.13 5.84
C GLU A 214 -43.11 -9.12 6.41
N VAL A 215 -43.18 -9.00 7.73
CA VAL A 215 -44.03 -8.00 8.41
C VAL A 215 -43.68 -6.58 7.96
N LEU A 216 -42.39 -6.23 7.92
CA LEU A 216 -41.91 -4.94 7.43
C LEU A 216 -42.39 -4.66 6.00
N PHE A 217 -42.21 -5.62 5.07
CA PHE A 217 -42.59 -5.44 3.68
C PHE A 217 -44.11 -5.32 3.51
N GLN A 218 -44.89 -6.17 4.20
CA GLN A 218 -46.35 -6.10 4.21
C GLN A 218 -46.84 -4.75 4.72
N GLU A 219 -46.22 -4.20 5.77
CA GLU A 219 -46.58 -2.89 6.30
C GLU A 219 -46.26 -1.75 5.32
N ILE A 220 -45.13 -1.83 4.61
CA ILE A 220 -44.79 -0.85 3.56
C ILE A 220 -45.78 -0.95 2.39
N PHE A 221 -46.12 -2.16 1.95
CA PHE A 221 -47.13 -2.39 0.90
C PHE A 221 -48.51 -1.88 1.31
N ARG A 222 -48.95 -2.15 2.55
CA ARG A 222 -50.22 -1.65 3.11
C ARG A 222 -50.32 -0.13 3.09
N ARG A 223 -49.18 0.56 3.20
CA ARG A 223 -49.08 2.03 3.11
C ARG A 223 -48.87 2.55 1.69
N GLY A 224 -49.03 1.70 0.67
CA GLY A 224 -48.89 2.07 -0.74
C GLY A 224 -47.45 2.06 -1.25
N GLY A 225 -46.56 1.26 -0.65
CA GLY A 225 -45.18 1.07 -1.11
C GLY A 225 -44.18 2.15 -0.68
N ARG A 226 -44.62 3.10 0.16
CA ARG A 226 -43.81 4.25 0.62
C ARG A 226 -44.11 4.61 2.08
N VAL A 227 -43.07 4.82 2.89
CA VAL A 227 -43.19 5.23 4.30
C VAL A 227 -42.15 6.30 4.64
N ALA A 228 -42.55 7.38 5.30
CA ALA A 228 -41.61 8.42 5.73
C ALA A 228 -40.62 7.91 6.79
N VAL A 229 -39.36 8.37 6.71
CA VAL A 229 -38.34 8.11 7.73
C VAL A 229 -38.53 9.08 8.89
N ASP A 230 -38.42 8.56 10.12
CA ASP A 230 -38.60 9.37 11.33
C ASP A 230 -37.54 10.47 11.42
N ASP A 231 -37.94 11.68 11.81
CA ASP A 231 -37.06 12.84 12.03
C ASP A 231 -36.19 13.24 10.81
N LYS A 232 -36.56 12.80 9.60
CA LYS A 232 -35.93 13.16 8.33
C LYS A 232 -36.99 13.57 7.28
N PRO A 233 -37.29 14.87 7.12
CA PRO A 233 -38.23 15.32 6.10
C PRO A 233 -37.69 14.98 4.70
N ASP A 234 -38.61 14.68 3.78
CA ASP A 234 -38.32 14.30 2.38
C ASP A 234 -37.53 12.99 2.19
N TRP A 235 -37.42 12.17 3.25
CA TRP A 235 -36.82 10.84 3.20
C TRP A 235 -37.90 9.78 3.35
N PHE A 236 -37.89 8.79 2.46
CA PHE A 236 -38.87 7.71 2.46
C PHE A 236 -38.22 6.35 2.29
N LEU A 237 -38.69 5.36 3.04
CA LEU A 237 -38.46 3.95 2.73
C LEU A 237 -39.44 3.54 1.64
N ILE A 238 -38.90 3.01 0.55
CA ILE A 238 -39.69 2.53 -0.59
C ILE A 238 -39.26 1.13 -0.99
N ILE A 239 -40.18 0.38 -1.60
CA ILE A 239 -39.84 -0.84 -2.32
C ILE A 239 -39.78 -0.46 -3.80
N HIS A 240 -38.58 -0.55 -4.38
CA HIS A 240 -38.31 -0.05 -5.72
C HIS A 240 -37.71 -1.15 -6.60
N LYS A 241 -38.23 -1.24 -7.83
CA LYS A 241 -37.70 -2.12 -8.86
C LYS A 241 -36.69 -1.38 -9.74
N ALA A 242 -35.45 -1.83 -9.69
CA ALA A 242 -34.36 -1.29 -10.49
C ALA A 242 -34.71 -1.37 -11.99
N PRO A 243 -34.73 -0.25 -12.72
CA PRO A 243 -35.17 -0.23 -14.11
C PRO A 243 -34.25 -1.00 -15.06
N THR A 244 -32.96 -1.09 -14.75
CA THR A 244 -31.94 -1.77 -15.57
C THR A 244 -31.92 -3.29 -15.31
N THR A 245 -31.85 -3.68 -14.05
CA THR A 245 -31.67 -5.10 -13.65
C THR A 245 -33.00 -5.83 -13.41
N GLY A 246 -34.09 -5.09 -13.21
CA GLY A 246 -35.41 -5.62 -12.86
C GLY A 246 -35.50 -6.17 -11.42
N LEU A 247 -34.44 -6.03 -10.61
CA LEU A 247 -34.38 -6.48 -9.23
C LEU A 247 -35.16 -5.55 -8.31
N ILE A 248 -35.88 -6.11 -7.33
CA ILE A 248 -36.69 -5.36 -6.36
C ILE A 248 -35.91 -5.24 -5.05
N HIS A 249 -35.78 -4.02 -4.52
CA HIS A 249 -35.05 -3.74 -3.30
C HIS A 249 -35.84 -2.86 -2.34
N LEU A 250 -35.51 -2.98 -1.05
CA LEU A 250 -35.83 -1.94 -0.07
C LEU A 250 -34.81 -0.80 -0.24
N CYS A 251 -35.29 0.40 -0.52
CA CYS A 251 -34.49 1.58 -0.80
C CYS A 251 -34.85 2.75 0.11
N LEU A 252 -33.87 3.63 0.33
CA LEU A 252 -34.09 4.99 0.79
C LEU A 252 -34.30 5.88 -0.43
N GLU A 253 -35.48 6.49 -0.53
CA GLU A 253 -35.78 7.59 -1.44
C GLU A 253 -35.48 8.92 -0.73
N ALA A 254 -34.58 9.72 -1.29
CA ALA A 254 -34.25 11.04 -0.76
C ALA A 254 -34.08 12.04 -1.90
N LEU A 255 -34.29 13.33 -1.58
CA LEU A 255 -34.09 14.41 -2.52
C LEU A 255 -32.59 14.60 -2.80
N ASP A 256 -32.20 14.54 -4.07
CA ASP A 256 -30.83 14.72 -4.53
C ASP A 256 -30.75 15.86 -5.54
N SER A 257 -29.57 16.48 -5.65
CA SER A 257 -29.30 17.56 -6.60
C SER A 257 -28.06 17.24 -7.42
N SER A 258 -28.25 17.02 -8.72
CA SER A 258 -27.14 16.84 -9.67
C SER A 258 -27.25 17.85 -10.80
N ARG A 259 -26.14 18.55 -11.10
CA ARG A 259 -26.04 19.54 -12.18
C ARG A 259 -27.15 20.61 -12.18
N GLY A 260 -27.61 21.01 -11.00
CA GLY A 260 -28.66 22.03 -10.83
C GLY A 260 -30.10 21.54 -10.95
N TYR A 261 -30.32 20.24 -11.19
CA TYR A 261 -31.64 19.61 -11.16
C TYR A 261 -31.86 18.89 -9.84
N VAL A 262 -33.03 19.07 -9.26
CA VAL A 262 -33.50 18.37 -8.06
C VAL A 262 -34.36 17.20 -8.50
N PHE A 263 -34.11 16.00 -7.98
CA PHE A 263 -34.90 14.81 -8.24
C PHE A 263 -34.82 13.85 -7.04
N TYR A 264 -35.75 12.91 -6.94
CA TYR A 264 -35.66 11.84 -5.94
C TYR A 264 -34.73 10.73 -6.43
N SER A 265 -33.75 10.34 -5.62
CA SER A 265 -32.88 9.19 -5.87
C SER A 265 -33.19 8.04 -4.91
N ALA A 266 -33.09 6.80 -5.40
CA ALA A 266 -33.28 5.59 -4.59
C ALA A 266 -31.94 4.91 -4.30
N SER A 267 -31.51 4.95 -3.05
CA SER A 267 -30.31 4.25 -2.57
C SER A 267 -30.70 2.93 -1.91
N ARG A 268 -30.11 1.80 -2.32
CA ARG A 268 -30.51 0.47 -1.83
C ARG A 268 -30.00 0.25 -0.42
N LEU A 269 -30.80 -0.31 0.48
CA LEU A 269 -30.34 -0.60 1.83
C LEU A 269 -29.49 -1.89 1.87
N CYS A 270 -28.40 -1.86 2.63
CA CYS A 270 -27.56 -3.02 2.87
C CYS A 270 -28.33 -4.13 3.60
N THR A 271 -28.32 -5.32 3.01
CA THR A 271 -29.01 -6.53 3.50
C THR A 271 -28.25 -7.27 4.60
N LYS A 272 -27.02 -6.86 4.93
CA LYS A 272 -26.30 -7.42 6.10
C LYS A 272 -27.12 -7.10 7.36
N PRO A 273 -27.34 -8.09 8.25
CA PRO A 273 -28.09 -7.88 9.50
C PRO A 273 -27.61 -6.62 10.23
N ASN A 274 -28.57 -5.80 10.65
CA ASN A 274 -28.36 -4.58 11.43
C ASN A 274 -27.56 -3.45 10.74
N CYS A 275 -27.25 -3.52 9.45
CA CYS A 275 -26.41 -2.51 8.80
C CYS A 275 -27.19 -1.27 8.32
N TYR A 276 -28.23 -1.48 7.51
CA TYR A 276 -29.09 -0.43 6.93
C TYR A 276 -28.38 0.73 6.21
N GLN A 277 -27.06 0.63 5.97
CA GLN A 277 -26.31 1.59 5.16
C GLN A 277 -26.78 1.54 3.71
N TYR A 278 -26.89 2.71 3.09
CA TYR A 278 -27.33 2.84 1.70
C TYR A 278 -26.25 3.36 0.75
N ASN A 279 -25.13 3.83 1.31
CA ASN A 279 -24.00 4.29 0.51
C ASN A 279 -23.31 3.12 -0.20
N GLN A 280 -23.06 3.29 -1.50
CA GLN A 280 -22.28 2.37 -2.32
C GLN A 280 -22.83 0.93 -2.33
N THR A 281 -24.15 0.80 -2.32
CA THR A 281 -24.87 -0.44 -2.62
C THR A 281 -25.21 -0.46 -4.11
N PHE A 282 -25.23 -1.65 -4.73
CA PHE A 282 -25.40 -1.76 -6.18
C PHE A 282 -26.75 -2.36 -6.56
N ALA A 283 -27.37 -1.82 -7.62
CA ALA A 283 -28.64 -2.28 -8.16
C ALA A 283 -28.59 -3.67 -8.84
N SER A 284 -27.39 -4.17 -9.13
CA SER A 284 -27.14 -5.49 -9.73
C SER A 284 -27.03 -6.63 -8.70
N ASP A 285 -26.95 -6.32 -7.41
CA ASP A 285 -26.94 -7.33 -6.36
C ASP A 285 -28.37 -7.70 -5.95
N VAL A 286 -28.72 -8.99 -5.97
CA VAL A 286 -30.02 -9.46 -5.43
C VAL A 286 -30.12 -9.18 -3.93
N LEU A 287 -28.99 -9.31 -3.22
CA LEU A 287 -28.85 -8.97 -1.80
C LEU A 287 -27.80 -7.86 -1.68
N PRO A 288 -28.17 -6.58 -1.89
CA PRO A 288 -27.22 -5.48 -1.89
C PRO A 288 -26.48 -5.41 -0.56
N LYS A 289 -25.16 -5.27 -0.61
CA LYS A 289 -24.29 -5.06 0.55
C LYS A 289 -23.54 -3.74 0.38
N CYS A 290 -23.43 -2.95 1.45
CA CYS A 290 -22.59 -1.75 1.45
C CYS A 290 -21.12 -2.14 1.34
N THR A 291 -20.23 -1.19 1.03
CA THR A 291 -18.80 -1.46 0.85
C THR A 291 -18.13 -2.16 2.03
N GLN A 292 -18.55 -1.88 3.27
CA GLN A 292 -18.06 -2.57 4.48
C GLN A 292 -18.36 -4.08 4.48
N HIS A 293 -19.49 -4.48 3.91
CA HIS A 293 -19.97 -5.87 3.94
C HIS A 293 -19.81 -6.59 2.60
N ARG A 294 -19.65 -5.84 1.51
CA ARG A 294 -19.44 -6.38 0.17
C ARG A 294 -17.98 -6.77 -0.03
N PHE A 295 -17.04 -5.97 0.46
CA PHE A 295 -15.64 -6.16 0.18
C PHE A 295 -14.79 -6.25 1.45
N SER A 296 -13.93 -7.26 1.51
CA SER A 296 -12.74 -7.25 2.35
C SER A 296 -11.62 -6.55 1.59
N ARG A 297 -10.95 -5.61 2.26
CA ARG A 297 -9.70 -5.06 1.75
C ARG A 297 -8.59 -6.08 2.01
N ILE A 298 -7.94 -6.53 0.95
CA ILE A 298 -6.74 -7.35 1.01
C ILE A 298 -5.55 -6.53 0.51
N TYR A 299 -4.37 -6.85 1.02
CA TYR A 299 -3.11 -6.30 0.56
C TYR A 299 -2.39 -7.37 -0.23
N THR A 300 -1.95 -7.06 -1.44
CA THR A 300 -1.33 -8.05 -2.31
C THR A 300 0.06 -7.60 -2.66
N MET A 301 1.06 -8.46 -2.49
CA MET A 301 2.38 -8.28 -3.09
C MET A 301 2.35 -8.93 -4.47
N VAL A 302 2.73 -8.18 -5.50
CA VAL A 302 2.92 -8.72 -6.85
C VAL A 302 4.32 -8.46 -7.37
N LYS A 303 4.84 -9.43 -8.10
CA LYS A 303 6.03 -9.31 -8.94
C LYS A 303 5.59 -9.27 -10.39
N VAL A 304 5.96 -8.19 -11.08
CA VAL A 304 5.52 -7.92 -12.45
C VAL A 304 6.72 -7.93 -13.39
N THR A 305 6.52 -8.50 -14.58
CA THR A 305 7.48 -8.49 -15.69
C THR A 305 6.84 -7.95 -16.97
N ASP A 306 7.67 -7.69 -17.99
CA ASP A 306 7.20 -7.40 -19.33
C ASP A 306 6.99 -8.70 -20.11
N TYR A 307 5.73 -9.04 -20.38
CA TYR A 307 5.33 -10.22 -21.14
C TYR A 307 6.00 -10.30 -22.52
N ASN A 308 6.27 -9.14 -23.15
CA ASN A 308 6.84 -9.09 -24.48
C ASN A 308 8.37 -9.26 -24.50
N ARG A 309 9.04 -9.23 -23.34
CA ARG A 309 10.49 -9.43 -23.26
C ARG A 309 10.82 -10.87 -22.91
N ARG A 310 11.63 -11.48 -23.76
CA ARG A 310 12.10 -12.87 -23.62
C ARG A 310 13.63 -12.97 -23.58
N ASP A 311 14.32 -11.84 -23.73
CA ASP A 311 15.77 -11.71 -23.76
C ASP A 311 16.36 -11.25 -22.42
N VAL A 312 15.56 -10.59 -21.58
CA VAL A 312 16.01 -10.01 -20.31
C VAL A 312 14.91 -10.14 -19.26
N LEU A 313 15.28 -10.39 -18.00
CA LEU A 313 14.33 -10.38 -16.90
C LEU A 313 14.05 -8.94 -16.45
N VAL A 314 12.81 -8.49 -16.64
CA VAL A 314 12.31 -7.20 -16.14
C VAL A 314 11.57 -7.45 -14.82
N LEU A 315 11.90 -6.72 -13.76
CA LEU A 315 11.28 -6.86 -12.44
C LEU A 315 10.70 -5.55 -11.93
N LEU A 316 9.47 -5.58 -11.46
CA LEU A 316 8.85 -4.54 -10.65
C LEU A 316 8.06 -5.19 -9.50
N HIS A 317 8.28 -4.74 -8.27
CA HIS A 317 7.54 -5.19 -7.11
C HIS A 317 6.52 -4.13 -6.68
N MET A 318 5.29 -4.55 -6.39
CA MET A 318 4.20 -3.66 -6.02
C MET A 318 3.41 -4.23 -4.85
N LYS A 319 2.82 -3.34 -4.03
CA LYS A 319 1.93 -3.70 -2.92
C LYS A 319 0.57 -2.99 -3.03
N PRO A 320 -0.28 -3.32 -4.03
CA PRO A 320 -1.64 -2.79 -4.09
C PRO A 320 -2.50 -3.24 -2.90
N ALA A 321 -3.48 -2.41 -2.56
CA ALA A 321 -4.61 -2.80 -1.71
C ALA A 321 -5.85 -2.94 -2.60
N ILE A 322 -6.51 -4.10 -2.52
CA ILE A 322 -7.57 -4.49 -3.44
C ILE A 322 -8.80 -4.86 -2.61
N SER A 323 -9.96 -4.43 -3.09
CA SER A 323 -11.25 -4.82 -2.53
C SER A 323 -11.75 -6.07 -3.23
N VAL A 324 -11.92 -7.17 -2.48
CA VAL A 324 -12.44 -8.46 -2.99
C VAL A 324 -13.63 -8.88 -2.15
N ALA A 325 -14.51 -9.74 -2.68
CA ALA A 325 -15.61 -10.28 -1.89
C ALA A 325 -15.09 -10.99 -0.61
N GLN A 326 -15.83 -10.91 0.51
CA GLN A 326 -15.38 -11.45 1.81
C GLN A 326 -14.95 -12.93 1.76
N ASN A 327 -15.57 -13.73 0.88
CA ASN A 327 -15.26 -15.15 0.69
C ASN A 327 -14.64 -15.43 -0.69
N ALA A 328 -13.97 -14.44 -1.29
CA ALA A 328 -13.33 -14.61 -2.58
C ALA A 328 -12.32 -15.76 -2.53
N SER A 329 -12.44 -16.68 -3.49
CA SER A 329 -11.46 -17.72 -3.76
C SER A 329 -10.10 -17.13 -4.13
N LYS A 330 -9.03 -17.92 -4.05
CA LYS A 330 -7.70 -17.47 -4.48
C LYS A 330 -7.72 -17.01 -5.94
N GLN A 331 -8.39 -17.75 -6.81
CA GLN A 331 -8.53 -17.41 -8.23
C GLN A 331 -9.21 -16.05 -8.43
N GLU A 332 -10.33 -15.78 -7.75
CA GLU A 332 -11.00 -14.48 -7.84
C GLU A 332 -10.12 -13.33 -7.34
N LYS A 333 -9.30 -13.56 -6.30
CA LYS A 333 -8.32 -12.58 -5.81
C LYS A 333 -7.22 -12.33 -6.84
N ASP A 334 -6.71 -13.38 -7.48
CA ASP A 334 -5.68 -13.30 -8.52
C ASP A 334 -6.21 -12.54 -9.75
N GLU A 335 -7.42 -12.88 -10.23
CA GLU A 335 -8.07 -12.21 -11.37
C GLU A 335 -8.34 -10.73 -11.10
N GLN A 336 -8.89 -10.41 -9.92
CA GLN A 336 -9.12 -9.03 -9.51
C GLN A 336 -7.80 -8.24 -9.38
N THR A 337 -6.74 -8.91 -8.92
CA THR A 337 -5.39 -8.33 -8.83
C THR A 337 -4.84 -8.04 -10.21
N GLU A 338 -4.88 -9.00 -11.13
CA GLU A 338 -4.36 -8.82 -12.49
C GLU A 338 -5.10 -7.68 -13.22
N LEU A 339 -6.42 -7.58 -13.06
CA LEU A 339 -7.21 -6.46 -13.57
C LEU A 339 -6.78 -5.12 -12.94
N HIS A 340 -6.61 -5.08 -11.62
CA HIS A 340 -6.22 -3.86 -10.91
C HIS A 340 -4.83 -3.37 -11.31
N ILE A 341 -3.87 -4.30 -11.47
CA ILE A 341 -2.48 -4.00 -11.85
C ILE A 341 -2.40 -3.37 -13.24
N GLN A 342 -3.22 -3.78 -14.21
CA GLN A 342 -3.23 -3.18 -15.55
C GLN A 342 -3.44 -1.66 -15.52
N THR A 343 -4.32 -1.20 -14.65
CA THR A 343 -4.59 0.22 -14.47
C THR A 343 -3.52 0.87 -13.61
N LEU A 344 -3.22 0.26 -12.45
CA LEU A 344 -2.35 0.85 -11.43
C LEU A 344 -0.91 1.03 -11.92
N ILE A 345 -0.37 0.09 -12.69
CA ILE A 345 1.05 0.09 -13.07
C ILE A 345 1.45 1.32 -13.90
N THR A 346 0.50 1.92 -14.63
CA THR A 346 0.76 3.15 -15.39
C THR A 346 1.09 4.36 -14.50
N THR A 347 0.74 4.29 -13.21
CA THR A 347 1.07 5.30 -12.21
C THR A 347 2.47 5.12 -11.61
N TYR A 348 3.11 3.97 -11.80
CA TYR A 348 4.44 3.68 -11.27
C TYR A 348 5.53 4.27 -12.18
N ASN A 349 6.36 5.16 -11.62
CA ASN A 349 7.38 5.88 -12.38
C ASN A 349 8.38 4.96 -13.08
N GLY A 350 8.80 3.85 -12.44
CA GLY A 350 9.71 2.88 -13.03
C GLY A 350 9.14 2.27 -14.32
N TRP A 351 7.89 1.79 -14.27
CA TRP A 351 7.20 1.25 -15.44
C TRP A 351 6.95 2.31 -16.51
N LYS A 352 6.57 3.53 -16.11
CA LYS A 352 6.34 4.65 -17.02
C LYS A 352 7.61 5.03 -17.79
N ARG A 353 8.75 5.12 -17.10
CA ARG A 353 10.06 5.36 -17.73
C ARG A 353 10.45 4.21 -18.66
N TYR A 354 10.22 2.97 -18.21
CA TYR A 354 10.48 1.78 -19.02
C TYR A 354 9.70 1.81 -20.33
N CYS A 355 8.39 2.08 -20.30
CA CYS A 355 7.55 2.22 -21.50
C CYS A 355 8.00 3.35 -22.45
N ALA A 356 8.70 4.36 -21.95
CA ALA A 356 9.22 5.48 -22.74
C ALA A 356 10.64 5.21 -23.30
N THR A 357 11.21 4.03 -23.04
CA THR A 357 12.56 3.68 -23.50
C THR A 357 12.57 3.50 -25.03
N GLU A 358 13.47 4.21 -25.70
CA GLU A 358 13.66 4.06 -27.15
C GLU A 358 14.21 2.67 -27.50
N GLY A 359 13.80 2.11 -28.64
CA GLY A 359 14.28 0.81 -29.13
C GLY A 359 13.53 -0.42 -28.60
N LEU A 360 12.47 -0.27 -27.81
CA LEU A 360 11.58 -1.38 -27.48
C LEU A 360 10.83 -1.86 -28.73
N ALA A 361 10.95 -3.15 -29.07
CA ALA A 361 10.33 -3.74 -30.25
C ALA A 361 8.79 -3.70 -30.22
N SER A 362 8.21 -3.71 -29.02
CA SER A 362 6.76 -3.59 -28.81
C SER A 362 6.49 -2.85 -27.49
N ARG A 363 5.25 -2.36 -27.33
CA ARG A 363 4.83 -1.71 -26.08
C ARG A 363 4.85 -2.73 -24.94
N PRO A 364 5.50 -2.44 -23.79
CA PRO A 364 5.51 -3.35 -22.65
C PRO A 364 4.12 -3.75 -22.18
N ILE A 365 3.92 -5.03 -21.89
CA ILE A 365 2.66 -5.55 -21.34
C ILE A 365 2.95 -6.13 -19.95
N PRO A 366 2.33 -5.58 -18.88
CA PRO A 366 2.56 -6.05 -17.53
C PRO A 366 1.95 -7.44 -17.33
N LYS A 367 2.75 -8.38 -16.85
CA LYS A 367 2.31 -9.71 -16.41
C LYS A 367 2.79 -9.99 -14.99
N CYS A 368 1.86 -10.39 -14.12
CA CYS A 368 2.20 -10.88 -12.79
C CYS A 368 2.82 -12.26 -12.90
N ILE A 369 4.02 -12.43 -12.33
CA ILE A 369 4.76 -13.71 -12.27
C ILE A 369 4.82 -14.27 -10.85
N SER A 370 4.44 -13.47 -9.85
CA SER A 370 4.20 -13.91 -8.48
C SER A 370 3.14 -13.02 -7.84
N THR A 371 2.23 -13.62 -7.06
CA THR A 371 1.12 -12.94 -6.38
C THR A 371 0.92 -13.57 -4.99
N HIS A 372 0.95 -12.73 -3.95
CA HIS A 372 0.73 -13.15 -2.57
C HIS A 372 -0.27 -12.22 -1.88
N HIS A 373 -1.37 -12.77 -1.39
CA HIS A 373 -2.43 -12.00 -0.72
C HIS A 373 -2.31 -12.09 0.80
N PHE A 374 -2.53 -10.95 1.45
CA PHE A 374 -2.47 -10.78 2.90
C PHE A 374 -3.69 -10.02 3.38
N ASN A 375 -4.15 -10.33 4.59
CA ASN A 375 -5.20 -9.57 5.26
C ASN A 375 -4.62 -8.36 6.01
N ASN A 376 -3.31 -8.34 6.24
CA ASN A 376 -2.58 -7.32 6.97
C ASN A 376 -1.61 -6.58 6.04
N GLU A 377 -1.60 -5.25 6.10
CA GLU A 377 -0.70 -4.41 5.30
C GLU A 377 0.78 -4.63 5.63
N GLY A 378 1.10 -4.82 6.91
CA GLY A 378 2.44 -5.05 7.42
C GLY A 378 3.06 -6.35 6.90
N GLU A 379 2.28 -7.42 6.79
CA GLU A 379 2.75 -8.68 6.19
C GLU A 379 3.05 -8.51 4.70
N ALA A 380 2.16 -7.82 3.96
CA ALA A 380 2.37 -7.51 2.56
C ALA A 380 3.60 -6.59 2.35
N LEU A 381 3.85 -5.67 3.29
CA LEU A 381 5.05 -4.82 3.28
C LEU A 381 6.32 -5.62 3.59
N ARG A 382 6.28 -6.53 4.57
CA ARG A 382 7.39 -7.45 4.87
C ARG A 382 7.76 -8.28 3.64
N MET A 383 6.75 -8.83 2.96
CA MET A 383 6.95 -9.58 1.72
C MET A 383 7.48 -8.72 0.57
N LEU A 384 6.99 -7.48 0.41
CA LEU A 384 7.54 -6.51 -0.56
C LEU A 384 9.02 -6.23 -0.28
N SER A 385 9.37 -5.93 0.98
CA SER A 385 10.75 -5.70 1.40
C SER A 385 11.64 -6.88 1.10
N PHE A 386 11.15 -8.09 1.37
CA PHE A 386 11.87 -9.33 1.08
C PHE A 386 12.17 -9.49 -0.41
N GLU A 387 11.14 -9.54 -1.28
CA GLU A 387 11.34 -9.73 -2.72
C GLU A 387 12.17 -8.60 -3.37
N SER A 388 11.94 -7.35 -2.98
CA SER A 388 12.75 -6.22 -3.46
C SER A 388 14.21 -6.30 -2.99
N THR A 389 14.47 -6.80 -1.78
CA THR A 389 15.85 -7.02 -1.27
C THR A 389 16.54 -8.14 -2.07
N ILE A 390 15.83 -9.23 -2.39
CA ILE A 390 16.36 -10.27 -3.26
C ILE A 390 16.65 -9.71 -4.66
N GLY A 391 15.74 -8.91 -5.22
CA GLY A 391 15.96 -8.20 -6.49
C GLY A 391 17.16 -7.23 -6.46
N MET A 392 17.52 -6.70 -5.29
CA MET A 392 18.75 -5.92 -5.11
C MET A 392 20.00 -6.78 -5.23
N PHE A 393 20.07 -7.92 -4.55
CA PHE A 393 21.20 -8.83 -4.66
C PHE A 393 21.37 -9.38 -6.08
N MET A 394 20.27 -9.75 -6.76
CA MET A 394 20.32 -10.15 -8.17
C MET A 394 20.88 -9.04 -9.07
N LYS A 395 20.60 -7.76 -8.76
CA LYS A 395 21.11 -6.61 -9.53
C LYS A 395 22.60 -6.33 -9.26
N LEU A 396 23.05 -6.57 -8.03
CA LEU A 396 24.43 -6.34 -7.61
C LEU A 396 25.37 -7.48 -8.01
N ALA A 397 24.85 -8.69 -8.25
CA ALA A 397 25.62 -9.86 -8.63
C ALA A 397 26.40 -9.64 -9.95
N SER A 398 27.72 -9.56 -9.83
CA SER A 398 28.68 -9.63 -10.95
C SER A 398 28.49 -10.95 -11.73
N GLY A 399 28.74 -10.94 -13.04
CA GLY A 399 28.62 -12.11 -13.91
C GLY A 399 27.21 -12.59 -14.26
N SER A 400 26.16 -12.12 -13.56
CA SER A 400 24.80 -12.62 -13.79
C SER A 400 24.17 -12.16 -15.12
N GLN A 401 23.11 -12.86 -15.55
CA GLN A 401 22.30 -12.38 -16.66
C GLN A 401 21.78 -10.96 -16.37
N PRO A 402 21.84 -10.02 -17.34
CA PRO A 402 21.34 -8.67 -17.13
C PRO A 402 19.88 -8.70 -16.67
N ILE A 403 19.56 -7.94 -15.63
CA ILE A 403 18.17 -7.71 -15.21
C ILE A 403 17.84 -6.22 -15.30
N ILE A 404 16.60 -5.93 -15.67
CA ILE A 404 16.05 -4.57 -15.61
C ILE A 404 15.15 -4.50 -14.39
N ASN A 405 15.73 -4.04 -13.27
CA ASN A 405 14.94 -3.76 -12.06
C ASN A 405 14.33 -2.35 -12.16
N LEU A 406 13.00 -2.29 -12.14
CA LEU A 406 12.17 -1.10 -12.27
C LEU A 406 11.72 -0.53 -10.92
N ASP A 407 12.07 -1.17 -9.80
CA ASP A 407 11.87 -0.59 -8.48
C ASP A 407 12.68 0.71 -8.40
N ASP A 408 12.06 1.82 -7.97
CA ASP A 408 12.78 3.09 -7.83
C ASP A 408 13.37 3.23 -6.42
N LEU A 409 12.57 2.88 -5.42
CA LEU A 409 12.90 2.87 -4.00
C LEU A 409 12.48 1.53 -3.41
N ILE A 410 13.41 0.81 -2.79
CA ILE A 410 13.13 -0.46 -2.12
C ILE A 410 13.23 -0.30 -0.61
N PRO A 411 12.27 -0.87 0.16
CA PRO A 411 12.41 -0.98 1.60
C PRO A 411 13.35 -2.15 1.93
N LEU A 412 14.39 -1.89 2.73
CA LEU A 412 15.34 -2.91 3.15
C LEU A 412 14.69 -3.87 4.15
N CYS A 413 14.92 -5.17 3.98
CA CYS A 413 14.29 -6.22 4.77
C CYS A 413 15.05 -6.50 6.07
N TYR A 414 14.43 -6.32 7.22
CA TYR A 414 15.02 -6.61 8.54
C TYR A 414 14.23 -7.75 9.18
N GLY A 415 14.89 -8.58 10.00
CA GLY A 415 14.23 -9.68 10.74
C GLY A 415 13.79 -10.86 9.86
N MET A 416 14.41 -11.00 8.68
CA MET A 416 14.21 -12.11 7.75
C MET A 416 15.55 -12.65 7.23
N GLU A 417 16.59 -12.55 8.06
CA GLU A 417 17.97 -12.89 7.68
C GLU A 417 18.08 -14.34 7.19
N SER A 418 17.41 -15.28 7.87
CA SER A 418 17.36 -16.69 7.47
C SER A 418 16.65 -16.92 6.14
N GLU A 419 15.52 -16.24 5.92
CA GLU A 419 14.76 -16.32 4.68
C GLU A 419 15.55 -15.71 3.51
N ILE A 420 16.29 -14.61 3.75
CA ILE A 420 17.16 -14.00 2.74
C ILE A 420 18.28 -14.96 2.39
N ASP A 421 18.97 -15.55 3.38
CA ASP A 421 20.05 -16.51 3.14
C ASP A 421 19.57 -17.73 2.33
N ALA A 422 18.45 -18.32 2.74
CA ALA A 422 17.84 -19.44 2.01
C ALA A 422 17.51 -19.06 0.56
N ARG A 423 16.92 -17.88 0.35
CA ARG A 423 16.52 -17.42 -0.99
C ARG A 423 17.70 -17.05 -1.88
N LEU A 424 18.79 -16.53 -1.32
CA LEU A 424 20.03 -16.33 -2.07
C LEU A 424 20.63 -17.67 -2.51
N LYS A 425 20.65 -18.67 -1.62
CA LYS A 425 21.15 -20.02 -1.92
C LYS A 425 20.31 -20.72 -2.99
N GLU A 426 18.99 -20.58 -2.95
CA GLU A 426 18.08 -21.05 -4.01
C GLU A 426 18.40 -20.44 -5.38
N LEU A 427 18.92 -19.21 -5.39
CA LEU A 427 19.36 -18.50 -6.60
C LEU A 427 20.82 -18.80 -6.98
N GLY A 428 21.49 -19.70 -6.26
CA GLY A 428 22.89 -20.05 -6.48
C GLY A 428 23.88 -19.00 -5.99
N MET A 429 23.47 -18.11 -5.08
CA MET A 429 24.31 -17.05 -4.49
C MET A 429 24.55 -17.28 -3.00
N GLU A 430 25.68 -16.82 -2.50
CA GLU A 430 25.99 -16.77 -1.07
C GLU A 430 26.60 -15.41 -0.70
N LEU A 431 26.06 -14.78 0.35
CA LEU A 431 26.66 -13.59 0.97
C LEU A 431 27.45 -14.02 2.21
N LYS A 432 28.77 -13.80 2.19
CA LYS A 432 29.67 -14.15 3.31
C LYS A 432 30.79 -13.15 3.52
N ILE A 433 31.43 -13.23 4.68
CA ILE A 433 32.72 -12.60 4.94
C ILE A 433 33.78 -13.45 4.26
N ARG A 434 34.43 -12.92 3.21
CA ARG A 434 35.56 -13.60 2.58
C ARG A 434 36.72 -13.71 3.56
N ARG A 435 37.13 -12.56 4.10
CA ARG A 435 38.23 -12.45 5.06
C ARG A 435 38.19 -11.15 5.85
N HIS A 436 38.85 -11.16 7.00
CA HIS A 436 39.09 -9.97 7.82
C HIS A 436 40.48 -9.37 7.53
N LEU A 437 40.54 -8.07 7.19
CA LEU A 437 41.79 -7.40 6.86
C LEU A 437 42.67 -7.20 8.09
N THR A 438 43.99 -7.33 7.93
CA THR A 438 44.96 -6.84 8.93
C THR A 438 44.88 -5.31 9.05
N PRO A 439 45.31 -4.73 10.19
CA PRO A 439 45.43 -3.27 10.32
C PRO A 439 46.30 -2.63 9.23
N THR A 440 47.31 -3.34 8.74
CA THR A 440 48.21 -2.87 7.68
C THR A 440 47.52 -2.85 6.33
N GLU A 441 46.74 -3.88 6.00
CA GLU A 441 45.94 -3.90 4.77
C GLU A 441 44.83 -2.87 4.80
N ARG A 442 44.14 -2.72 5.95
CA ARG A 442 43.09 -1.72 6.11
C ARG A 442 43.58 -0.30 5.82
N LYS A 443 44.81 0.03 6.23
CA LYS A 443 45.44 1.33 5.92
C LYS A 443 45.75 1.54 4.43
N LYS A 444 45.83 0.46 3.64
CA LYS A 444 46.08 0.52 2.19
C LYS A 444 44.80 0.60 1.37
N VAL A 445 43.64 0.29 1.97
CA VAL A 445 42.33 0.40 1.31
C VAL A 445 42.09 1.87 0.95
N LYS A 446 41.85 2.13 -0.33
CA LYS A 446 41.56 3.48 -0.82
C LYS A 446 40.08 3.77 -0.66
N TYR A 447 39.74 5.04 -0.48
CA TYR A 447 38.36 5.49 -0.54
C TYR A 447 37.81 5.23 -1.96
N PRO A 448 36.69 4.50 -2.10
CA PRO A 448 36.24 4.05 -3.42
C PRO A 448 35.45 5.10 -4.20
N PHE A 449 35.08 6.22 -3.57
CA PHE A 449 34.23 7.24 -4.20
C PHE A 449 35.03 8.50 -4.56
N PRO A 450 34.55 9.31 -5.53
CA PRO A 450 35.14 10.60 -5.82
C PRO A 450 35.07 11.54 -4.60
N GLY A 451 36.21 12.12 -4.23
CA GLY A 451 36.32 13.06 -3.12
C GLY A 451 37.36 12.65 -2.09
N GLU A 452 37.26 13.26 -0.91
CA GLU A 452 38.19 13.07 0.20
C GLU A 452 37.50 12.33 1.35
N TYR A 453 38.13 11.25 1.84
CA TYR A 453 37.70 10.56 3.04
C TYR A 453 38.21 11.29 4.29
N LEU A 454 37.30 11.61 5.19
CA LEU A 454 37.54 12.50 6.33
C LEU A 454 37.33 11.84 7.69
N LEU A 455 36.77 10.62 7.75
CA LEU A 455 36.53 9.98 9.04
C LEU A 455 37.84 9.81 9.82
N GLU A 456 37.83 10.19 11.10
CA GLU A 456 39.00 10.15 12.01
C GLU A 456 40.19 11.04 11.59
N THR A 457 40.03 11.95 10.62
CA THR A 457 41.06 12.93 10.26
C THR A 457 40.89 14.25 11.00
N VAL A 458 42.00 14.97 11.21
CA VAL A 458 41.98 16.34 11.77
C VAL A 458 41.21 17.31 10.84
N GLY A 459 41.21 17.04 9.54
CA GLY A 459 40.51 17.83 8.53
C GLY A 459 38.99 17.78 8.63
N ALA A 460 38.40 16.80 9.33
CA ALA A 460 36.95 16.69 9.48
C ALA A 460 36.33 17.85 10.26
N THR A 461 37.01 18.35 11.30
CA THR A 461 36.52 19.44 12.16
C THR A 461 36.74 20.83 11.55
N GLN A 462 37.56 20.92 10.50
CA GLN A 462 37.92 22.17 9.83
C GLN A 462 37.10 22.43 8.56
N GLN A 463 36.20 21.51 8.17
CA GLN A 463 35.39 21.67 6.97
C GLN A 463 34.41 22.84 7.08
N GLN A 464 34.30 23.61 6.00
CA GLN A 464 33.34 24.69 5.83
C GLN A 464 32.42 24.40 4.65
N GLU A 465 31.25 25.05 4.63
CA GLU A 465 30.35 25.00 3.48
C GLU A 465 31.05 25.56 2.25
N GLU A 466 31.01 24.80 1.16
CA GLU A 466 31.64 25.15 -0.11
C GLU A 466 30.66 24.82 -1.24
N LYS A 467 30.50 25.76 -2.17
CA LYS A 467 29.60 25.61 -3.32
C LYS A 467 30.07 24.46 -4.21
N GLY A 468 29.14 23.63 -4.68
CA GLY A 468 29.47 22.45 -5.46
C GLY A 468 30.17 21.33 -4.68
N LYS A 469 30.08 21.34 -3.34
CA LYS A 469 30.56 20.26 -2.48
C LYS A 469 29.40 19.69 -1.68
N THR A 470 29.42 18.38 -1.49
CA THR A 470 28.49 17.65 -0.63
C THR A 470 29.26 16.88 0.41
N PHE A 471 28.64 16.71 1.58
CA PHE A 471 29.25 16.12 2.75
C PHE A 471 28.50 14.84 3.10
N LEU A 472 29.20 13.71 3.03
CA LEU A 472 28.70 12.42 3.44
C LEU A 472 28.94 12.26 4.93
N TYR A 473 27.94 11.79 5.65
CA TYR A 473 28.03 11.60 7.08
C TYR A 473 27.45 10.25 7.51
N THR A 474 27.84 9.84 8.70
CA THR A 474 27.23 8.73 9.42
C THR A 474 26.76 9.19 10.79
N ILE A 475 25.66 8.65 11.28
CA ILE A 475 25.20 8.83 12.67
C ILE A 475 25.21 7.47 13.32
N MET A 476 25.86 7.35 14.47
CA MET A 476 26.07 6.07 15.10
C MET A 476 25.65 6.08 16.57
N SER A 477 25.07 4.98 17.02
CA SER A 477 24.74 4.69 18.42
C SER A 477 25.48 3.44 18.89
N ARG A 478 25.14 2.92 20.09
CA ARG A 478 25.67 1.63 20.58
C ARG A 478 25.35 0.48 19.63
N ASP A 479 24.16 0.49 19.04
CA ASP A 479 23.55 -0.63 18.32
C ASP A 479 23.07 -0.24 16.91
N MET A 480 23.36 0.96 16.41
CA MET A 480 22.95 1.36 15.06
C MET A 480 23.93 2.28 14.35
N TRP A 481 23.80 2.31 13.02
CA TRP A 481 24.37 3.31 12.14
C TRP A 481 23.34 3.78 11.11
N TYR A 482 23.51 5.02 10.67
CA TYR A 482 22.75 5.67 9.61
C TYR A 482 23.71 6.36 8.67
N PHE A 483 23.54 6.23 7.36
CA PHE A 483 24.30 6.97 6.35
C PHE A 483 23.41 8.00 5.65
N GLY A 484 23.99 9.15 5.32
CA GLY A 484 23.32 10.16 4.52
C GLY A 484 24.27 11.25 4.03
N TRP A 485 23.71 12.27 3.39
CA TRP A 485 24.47 13.41 2.91
C TRP A 485 23.80 14.75 3.24
N SER A 486 24.60 15.81 3.16
CA SER A 486 24.22 17.20 3.39
C SER A 486 25.00 18.13 2.45
N ASN A 487 24.44 19.31 2.15
CA ASN A 487 25.18 20.38 1.48
C ASN A 487 26.11 21.13 2.45
N THR A 488 25.91 20.95 3.75
CA THR A 488 26.71 21.58 4.81
C THR A 488 27.43 20.53 5.64
N PRO A 489 28.66 20.82 6.13
CA PRO A 489 29.36 19.95 7.06
C PRO A 489 28.78 20.00 8.48
N ASP A 490 27.95 21.02 8.81
CA ASP A 490 27.19 21.04 10.06
C ASP A 490 25.82 20.37 9.88
N PHE A 491 25.73 19.13 10.35
CA PHE A 491 24.52 18.31 10.35
C PHE A 491 24.08 17.94 11.78
N LYS A 492 24.65 18.57 12.82
CA LYS A 492 24.29 18.26 14.22
C LYS A 492 22.83 18.56 14.53
N LYS A 493 22.33 19.69 14.04
CA LYS A 493 20.92 20.11 14.18
C LYS A 493 19.92 19.20 13.45
N ARG A 494 20.39 18.26 12.61
CA ARG A 494 19.51 17.34 11.87
C ARG A 494 18.67 16.49 12.80
N LEU A 495 19.22 16.07 13.94
CA LEU A 495 18.51 15.24 14.92
C LEU A 495 17.52 16.04 15.79
N ASP A 496 17.66 17.36 15.85
CA ASP A 496 16.85 18.24 16.69
C ASP A 496 15.65 18.84 15.95
N SER A 497 15.65 18.77 14.62
CA SER A 497 14.55 19.32 13.82
C SER A 497 13.30 18.45 13.92
N ALA A 498 12.21 19.05 14.39
CA ALA A 498 10.87 18.45 14.45
C ALA A 498 10.30 18.08 13.06
N ARG A 499 10.94 18.54 11.96
CA ARG A 499 10.50 18.27 10.59
C ARG A 499 11.38 17.22 9.93
N GLY A 500 11.01 15.94 10.02
CA GLY A 500 11.63 14.84 9.26
C GLY A 500 11.35 13.47 9.87
N THR A 501 11.28 12.44 9.01
CA THR A 501 10.93 11.06 9.37
C THR A 501 11.98 10.06 8.87
N ASP A 502 13.24 10.48 8.82
CA ASP A 502 14.34 9.57 8.47
C ASP A 502 14.63 8.58 9.60
N GLY A 503 15.31 7.48 9.28
CA GLY A 503 15.53 6.38 10.22
C GLY A 503 16.31 6.77 11.48
N ALA A 504 17.24 7.73 11.38
CA ALA A 504 17.99 8.21 12.54
C ALA A 504 17.08 9.00 13.51
N ARG A 505 16.21 9.87 12.98
CA ARG A 505 15.26 10.62 13.82
C ARG A 505 14.22 9.71 14.44
N GLU A 506 13.74 8.73 13.70
CA GLU A 506 12.75 7.78 14.21
C GLU A 506 13.32 6.94 15.34
N TYR A 507 14.55 6.46 15.17
CA TYR A 507 15.30 5.80 16.25
C TYR A 507 15.39 6.71 17.50
N LYS A 508 15.85 7.97 17.34
CA LYS A 508 15.92 8.94 18.44
C LYS A 508 14.58 9.15 19.13
N ARG A 509 13.52 9.33 18.34
CA ARG A 509 12.15 9.57 18.84
C ARG A 509 11.67 8.40 19.69
N ILE A 510 11.87 7.17 19.22
CA ILE A 510 11.45 5.94 19.93
C ILE A 510 12.26 5.77 21.22
N THR A 511 13.59 5.93 21.17
CA THR A 511 14.45 5.76 22.35
C THR A 511 14.21 6.84 23.41
N ASP A 512 14.02 8.10 22.99
CA ASP A 512 13.71 9.22 23.89
C ASP A 512 12.33 9.02 24.53
N LYS A 513 11.34 8.57 23.75
CA LYS A 513 10.01 8.24 24.28
C LYS A 513 10.08 7.11 25.30
N ARG A 514 10.78 6.00 24.99
CA ARG A 514 10.94 4.85 25.90
C ARG A 514 11.58 5.26 27.23
N GLN A 515 12.56 6.16 27.20
CA GLN A 515 13.15 6.73 28.41
C GLN A 515 12.12 7.52 29.23
N LYS A 516 11.35 8.41 28.59
CA LYS A 516 10.31 9.21 29.27
C LYS A 516 9.21 8.34 29.86
N ASP A 517 8.71 7.37 29.10
CA ASP A 517 7.67 6.45 29.55
C ASP A 517 8.14 5.66 30.79
N ARG A 518 9.40 5.21 30.81
CA ARG A 518 9.99 4.55 31.98
C ARG A 518 10.10 5.48 33.19
N GLN A 519 10.45 6.75 32.98
CA GLN A 519 10.52 7.73 34.07
C GLN A 519 9.13 7.95 34.69
N LEU A 520 8.10 8.14 33.86
CA LEU A 520 6.71 8.29 34.31
C LEU A 520 6.20 7.04 35.05
N GLU A 521 6.56 5.84 34.59
CA GLU A 521 6.22 4.58 35.28
C GLU A 521 6.84 4.51 36.67
N ILE A 522 8.13 4.83 36.80
CA ILE A 522 8.84 4.85 38.08
C ILE A 522 8.21 5.90 39.02
N GLU A 523 7.93 7.10 38.53
CA GLU A 523 7.28 8.16 39.31
C GLU A 523 5.88 7.75 39.78
N GLY A 524 5.07 7.14 38.91
CA GLY A 524 3.74 6.64 39.26
C GLY A 524 3.76 5.44 40.22
N LEU A 525 4.80 4.61 40.20
CA LEU A 525 5.01 3.56 41.20
C LEU A 525 5.37 4.14 42.56
N LYS A 526 6.33 5.09 42.59
CA LYS A 526 6.73 5.79 43.82
C LYS A 526 5.55 6.48 44.49
N GLN A 527 4.72 7.19 43.71
CA GLN A 527 3.56 7.88 44.23
C GLN A 527 2.54 6.90 44.87
N ARG A 528 2.29 5.75 44.23
CA ARG A 528 1.40 4.71 44.80
C ARG A 528 1.95 4.10 46.08
N ASP A 529 3.25 3.83 46.15
CA ASP A 529 3.85 3.25 47.36
C ASP A 529 3.83 4.25 48.54
N ILE A 530 3.98 5.56 48.26
CA ILE A 530 3.78 6.64 49.24
C ILE A 530 2.33 6.64 49.75
N GLU A 531 1.35 6.56 48.86
CA GLU A 531 -0.08 6.52 49.21
C GLU A 531 -0.46 5.28 50.04
N LEU A 532 0.22 4.16 49.82
CA LEU A 532 0.04 2.91 50.56
C LEU A 532 0.85 2.85 51.87
N GLY A 533 1.62 3.89 52.21
CA GLY A 533 2.42 3.94 53.43
C GLY A 533 3.54 2.89 53.48
N ARG A 534 4.04 2.43 52.32
CA ARG A 534 5.10 1.44 52.25
C ARG A 534 6.45 2.07 52.57
N ALA A 535 7.29 1.33 53.31
CA ALA A 535 8.65 1.76 53.58
C ALA A 535 9.47 1.78 52.28
N GLU A 536 10.07 2.92 51.96
CA GLU A 536 10.79 3.16 50.69
C GLU A 536 11.92 2.15 50.44
N GLU A 537 12.53 1.63 51.51
CA GLU A 537 13.60 0.62 51.49
C GLU A 537 13.13 -0.76 50.98
N LEU A 538 11.82 -1.03 50.97
CA LEU A 538 11.23 -2.30 50.50
C LEU A 538 10.64 -2.19 49.09
N CYS A 539 10.62 -0.99 48.51
CA CYS A 539 10.04 -0.75 47.19
C CYS A 539 11.07 -1.04 46.09
N ILE A 540 10.73 -1.98 45.19
CA ILE A 540 11.57 -2.34 44.04
C ILE A 540 10.96 -1.69 42.80
N TYR A 541 11.69 -0.73 42.22
CA TYR A 541 11.31 -0.07 40.97
C TYR A 541 12.09 -0.66 39.79
N PRO A 542 11.51 -0.66 38.57
CA PRO A 542 12.28 -0.99 37.39
C PRO A 542 13.46 -0.01 37.21
N PRO A 543 14.61 -0.47 36.66
CA PRO A 543 15.76 0.39 36.51
C PRO A 543 15.47 1.53 35.51
N PRO A 544 16.01 2.74 35.75
CA PRO A 544 15.87 3.84 34.81
C PRO A 544 16.55 3.50 33.49
N LEU A 545 15.90 3.85 32.38
CA LEU A 545 16.45 3.71 31.04
C LEU A 545 17.11 5.02 30.62
N LYS A 546 18.25 4.92 29.92
CA LYS A 546 18.91 6.07 29.29
C LYS A 546 18.93 5.86 27.79
N ALA A 547 18.39 6.83 27.05
CA ALA A 547 18.42 6.82 25.60
C ALA A 547 19.87 6.71 25.09
N PRO A 548 20.15 5.84 24.10
CA PRO A 548 21.48 5.69 23.55
C PRO A 548 22.01 6.99 22.96
N THR A 549 23.27 7.33 23.25
CA THR A 549 23.91 8.52 22.68
C THR A 549 24.19 8.30 21.20
N MET A 550 23.54 9.10 20.36
CA MET A 550 23.77 9.18 18.93
C MET A 550 24.86 10.21 18.63
N THR A 551 25.87 9.80 17.87
CA THR A 551 27.01 10.66 17.53
C THR A 551 27.12 10.81 16.01
N PRO A 552 27.01 12.04 15.48
CA PRO A 552 27.25 12.33 14.07
C PRO A 552 28.76 12.38 13.77
N TYR A 553 29.18 11.75 12.67
CA TYR A 553 30.55 11.78 12.14
C TYR A 553 30.55 12.17 10.68
N LEU A 554 31.49 13.03 10.29
CA LEU A 554 31.73 13.36 8.89
C LEU A 554 32.56 12.23 8.28
N VAL A 555 32.07 11.66 7.18
CA VAL A 555 32.71 10.51 6.52
C VAL A 555 33.57 10.98 5.36
N ALA A 556 33.04 11.85 4.51
CA ALA A 556 33.73 12.31 3.32
C ALA A 556 33.20 13.63 2.78
N LYS A 557 34.04 14.31 2.00
CA LYS A 557 33.68 15.47 1.18
C LYS A 557 33.74 15.07 -0.28
N CYS A 558 32.62 15.20 -0.97
CA CYS A 558 32.47 14.84 -2.37
C CYS A 558 32.38 16.08 -3.25
N GLU A 559 32.86 15.94 -4.48
CA GLU A 559 32.66 16.96 -5.52
C GLU A 559 31.31 16.71 -6.19
N ASP A 560 30.44 17.72 -6.20
CA ASP A 560 29.14 17.62 -6.84
C ASP A 560 28.86 18.91 -7.61
N ASP A 561 28.74 18.84 -8.93
CA ASP A 561 28.31 20.01 -9.69
C ASP A 561 26.88 20.36 -9.25
N ASP A 562 26.62 21.64 -8.93
CA ASP A 562 25.31 22.17 -8.47
C ASP A 562 24.11 21.73 -9.35
N LYS A 563 24.37 21.25 -10.58
CA LYS A 563 23.38 20.81 -11.56
C LYS A 563 23.09 19.30 -11.57
N LYS A 564 23.86 18.44 -10.88
CA LYS A 564 23.67 16.97 -10.92
C LYS A 564 23.98 16.30 -9.57
N THR A 565 23.13 16.54 -8.56
CA THR A 565 23.04 15.83 -7.26
C THR A 565 22.94 14.29 -7.35
N ILE A 566 22.98 13.73 -8.56
CA ILE A 566 22.90 12.31 -8.86
C ILE A 566 24.13 11.56 -8.36
N LYS A 567 25.34 12.13 -8.50
CA LYS A 567 26.58 11.46 -8.06
C LYS A 567 26.56 11.20 -6.54
N THR A 568 26.25 12.23 -5.74
CA THR A 568 26.15 12.11 -4.29
C THR A 568 25.06 11.11 -3.87
N LYS A 569 23.89 11.14 -4.52
CA LYS A 569 22.81 10.17 -4.24
C LYS A 569 23.20 8.74 -4.58
N THR A 570 23.96 8.53 -5.65
CA THR A 570 24.52 7.22 -5.99
C THR A 570 25.50 6.74 -4.93
N ILE A 571 26.38 7.61 -4.41
CA ILE A 571 27.30 7.27 -3.33
C ILE A 571 26.53 6.95 -2.03
N GLU A 572 25.53 7.77 -1.68
CA GLU A 572 24.64 7.51 -0.54
C GLU A 572 23.97 6.14 -0.67
N ALA A 573 23.42 5.79 -1.83
CA ALA A 573 22.79 4.49 -2.04
C ALA A 573 23.78 3.33 -1.81
N LYS A 574 25.01 3.45 -2.30
CA LYS A 574 26.09 2.45 -2.09
C LYS A 574 26.46 2.33 -0.60
N MET A 575 26.58 3.45 0.12
CA MET A 575 26.86 3.45 1.56
C MET A 575 25.72 2.82 2.38
N ILE A 576 24.46 3.09 2.00
CA ILE A 576 23.28 2.48 2.63
C ILE A 576 23.30 0.96 2.45
N ILE A 577 23.57 0.49 1.22
CA ILE A 577 23.66 -0.95 0.92
C ILE A 577 24.84 -1.57 1.68
N ALA A 578 26.01 -0.92 1.72
CA ALA A 578 27.15 -1.37 2.51
C ALA A 578 26.80 -1.52 4.00
N GLY A 579 26.10 -0.53 4.58
CA GLY A 579 25.59 -0.59 5.95
C GLY A 579 24.59 -1.72 6.17
N TYR A 580 23.77 -2.04 5.18
CA TYR A 580 22.82 -3.16 5.24
C TYR A 580 23.52 -4.53 5.12
N ILE A 581 24.52 -4.66 4.24
CA ILE A 581 25.38 -5.84 4.16
C ILE A 581 26.11 -6.07 5.48
N ALA A 582 26.68 -5.00 6.08
CA ALA A 582 27.31 -5.06 7.39
C ALA A 582 26.33 -5.54 8.49
N TYR A 583 25.06 -5.17 8.39
CA TYR A 583 24.01 -5.65 9.29
C TYR A 583 23.76 -7.15 9.11
N LEU A 584 23.60 -7.63 7.87
CA LEU A 584 23.37 -9.04 7.56
C LEU A 584 24.55 -9.93 7.97
N LEU A 585 25.78 -9.45 7.80
CA LEU A 585 27.01 -10.15 8.21
C LEU A 585 27.31 -10.00 9.72
N GLY A 586 26.42 -9.36 10.47
CA GLY A 586 26.55 -9.12 11.91
C GLY A 586 27.86 -8.44 12.32
N LEU A 587 28.21 -7.37 11.59
CA LEU A 587 29.35 -6.52 11.94
C LEU A 587 28.98 -5.58 13.10
N ARG A 588 29.99 -5.24 13.90
CA ARG A 588 29.86 -4.32 15.03
C ARG A 588 30.06 -2.88 14.58
N ASN A 589 29.67 -1.92 15.41
CA ASN A 589 29.96 -0.51 15.14
C ASN A 589 31.50 -0.28 15.16
N PRO A 590 32.12 0.12 14.04
CA PRO A 590 33.58 0.22 13.93
C PRO A 590 34.20 1.30 14.81
N ILE A 591 33.43 2.31 15.24
CA ILE A 591 33.93 3.42 16.07
C ILE A 591 33.80 3.10 17.57
N ARG A 592 33.12 1.99 17.93
CA ARG A 592 32.92 1.58 19.32
C ARG A 592 33.44 0.15 19.57
N PRO A 593 34.61 -0.02 20.21
CA PRO A 593 35.28 -1.32 20.33
C PRO A 593 34.48 -2.40 21.08
N ASN A 594 33.54 -2.01 21.94
CA ASN A 594 32.68 -2.92 22.71
C ASN A 594 31.19 -2.76 22.36
N SER A 595 30.89 -2.46 21.10
CA SER A 595 29.49 -2.39 20.63
C SER A 595 28.89 -3.77 20.39
N ASP A 596 27.58 -3.84 20.54
CA ASP A 596 26.79 -4.98 20.09
C ASP A 596 26.77 -5.05 18.55
N ILE A 597 26.19 -6.12 18.01
CA ILE A 597 25.97 -6.22 16.56
C ILE A 597 25.01 -5.10 16.14
N GLY A 598 25.46 -4.22 15.25
CA GLY A 598 24.70 -3.03 14.91
C GLY A 598 23.61 -3.27 13.87
N TYR A 599 22.68 -2.32 13.80
CA TYR A 599 21.60 -2.25 12.83
C TYR A 599 21.85 -1.08 11.86
N SER A 600 21.56 -1.30 10.58
CA SER A 600 21.36 -0.18 9.66
C SER A 600 19.95 0.37 9.89
N VAL A 601 19.82 1.67 10.17
CA VAL A 601 18.50 2.30 10.30
C VAL A 601 18.05 3.01 9.03
N ASN A 602 18.85 2.97 7.95
CA ASN A 602 18.38 3.38 6.64
C ASN A 602 17.26 2.41 6.21
N LYS A 603 16.01 2.90 6.16
CA LYS A 603 14.84 2.06 5.91
C LYS A 603 14.63 1.73 4.44
N CYS A 604 15.13 2.57 3.54
CA CYS A 604 14.97 2.40 2.10
C CYS A 604 16.23 2.85 1.34
N VAL A 605 16.39 2.33 0.13
CA VAL A 605 17.44 2.74 -0.80
C VAL A 605 16.88 2.86 -2.21
N SER A 606 17.39 3.84 -2.97
CA SER A 606 17.02 3.98 -4.38
C SER A 606 17.86 3.04 -5.24
N ILE A 607 17.29 1.89 -5.59
CA ILE A 607 17.99 0.85 -6.35
C ILE A 607 18.25 1.25 -7.81
N SER A 608 17.52 2.23 -8.33
CA SER A 608 17.76 2.80 -9.67
C SER A 608 19.14 3.48 -9.79
N LEU A 609 19.79 3.79 -8.66
CA LEU A 609 21.11 4.43 -8.59
C LEU A 609 22.30 3.46 -8.50
N VAL A 610 22.04 2.15 -8.46
CA VAL A 610 23.08 1.11 -8.40
C VAL A 610 22.90 0.08 -9.52
N ASP A 611 23.98 -0.60 -9.86
CA ASP A 611 24.11 -1.63 -10.90
C ASP A 611 25.13 -2.70 -10.48
N SER A 612 25.43 -3.65 -11.35
CA SER A 612 26.40 -4.72 -11.07
C SER A 612 27.81 -4.19 -10.78
N ASN A 613 28.23 -3.09 -11.42
CA ASN A 613 29.53 -2.45 -11.19
C ASN A 613 29.63 -1.83 -9.78
N SER A 614 28.49 -1.50 -9.18
CA SER A 614 28.43 -0.90 -7.84
C SER A 614 28.92 -1.84 -6.73
N TRP A 615 28.90 -3.17 -6.94
CA TRP A 615 29.34 -4.14 -5.93
C TRP A 615 30.80 -3.94 -5.51
N GLY A 616 31.69 -3.64 -6.46
CA GLY A 616 33.11 -3.43 -6.17
C GLY A 616 33.34 -2.26 -5.21
N GLU A 617 32.69 -1.12 -5.47
CA GLU A 617 32.82 0.06 -4.60
C GLU A 617 32.14 -0.15 -3.23
N ILE A 618 31.03 -0.88 -3.19
CA ILE A 618 30.38 -1.29 -1.93
C ILE A 618 31.34 -2.15 -1.10
N CYS A 619 31.99 -3.15 -1.72
CA CYS A 619 32.96 -4.00 -1.07
C CYS A 619 34.16 -3.21 -0.52
N GLU A 620 34.75 -2.33 -1.32
CA GLU A 620 35.85 -1.46 -0.88
C GLU A 620 35.45 -0.53 0.27
N PHE A 621 34.21 -0.01 0.27
CA PHE A 621 33.71 0.79 1.38
C PHE A 621 33.54 -0.05 2.66
N VAL A 622 33.07 -1.30 2.57
CA VAL A 622 32.98 -2.20 3.73
C VAL A 622 34.37 -2.53 4.28
N LYS A 623 35.35 -2.79 3.40
CA LYS A 623 36.76 -2.99 3.79
C LYS A 623 37.32 -1.78 4.53
N LEU A 624 37.08 -0.58 4.02
CA LEU A 624 37.56 0.66 4.64
C LEU A 624 36.91 0.89 6.01
N PHE A 625 35.57 0.83 6.07
CA PHE A 625 34.80 1.28 7.22
C PHE A 625 34.71 0.23 8.34
N TRP A 626 34.57 -1.07 8.02
CA TRP A 626 34.52 -2.15 9.00
C TRP A 626 35.77 -3.05 9.04
N GLY A 627 36.63 -3.02 8.02
CA GLY A 627 37.81 -3.89 7.97
C GLY A 627 37.55 -5.29 7.44
N PHE A 628 36.37 -5.57 6.89
CA PHE A 628 36.02 -6.90 6.36
C PHE A 628 35.84 -6.84 4.86
N GLU A 629 36.22 -7.91 4.17
CA GLU A 629 35.95 -8.12 2.75
C GLU A 629 34.67 -8.95 2.59
N PRO A 630 33.52 -8.34 2.24
CA PRO A 630 32.33 -9.09 1.89
C PRO A 630 32.47 -9.73 0.51
N MET A 631 31.82 -10.87 0.33
CA MET A 631 31.74 -11.60 -0.93
C MET A 631 30.28 -11.97 -1.19
N LEU A 632 29.83 -11.68 -2.41
CA LEU A 632 28.61 -12.22 -3.00
C LEU A 632 29.07 -13.19 -4.07
N GLY A 633 29.19 -14.47 -3.69
CA GLY A 633 29.81 -15.52 -4.50
C GLY A 633 28.82 -16.58 -4.94
N LYS A 634 29.33 -17.60 -5.64
CA LYS A 634 28.53 -18.77 -6.01
C LYS A 634 28.24 -19.61 -4.78
N TYR A 635 26.99 -20.05 -4.63
CA TYR A 635 26.68 -21.07 -3.64
C TYR A 635 27.09 -22.44 -4.16
N GLU A 636 28.13 -23.00 -3.55
CA GLU A 636 28.52 -24.40 -3.74
C GLU A 636 27.76 -25.22 -2.69
N GLY A 637 26.69 -25.89 -3.10
CA GLY A 637 25.89 -26.72 -2.20
C GLY A 637 26.77 -27.70 -1.43
N SER A 638 26.54 -27.80 -0.11
CA SER A 638 27.19 -28.80 0.76
C SER A 638 26.38 -30.09 0.83
#